data_AF-A0A059CFH0-F1
#
_entry.id   AF-A0A059CFH0-F1
#
_cell.length_a   1.000
_cell.length_b   1.000
_cell.length_c   1.000
_cell.angle_alpha   90.00
_cell.angle_beta   90.00
_cell.angle_gamma   90.00
#
_symmetry.space_group_name_H-M   'P 1'
#
loop_
_entity.id
_entity.type
_entity.pdbx_description
1 polymer ?
#
loop_
_entity_poly.entity_id
_entity_poly.type
_entity_poly.pdbx_seq_one_letter_code
_entity_poly.pdbx_strand_id
1 'polypeptide(L)'
;MEMALRAPSPVSSGPALGAAARRRLRIEPRVASAPSRFTPWQTGNLSYGVPFRITAASADFSRRRNRRTSSARPRGSSPKGFMPKVPVGTSTQNKDVGKDGQKKGTGSPTSEHSALELKSDFDEEQDLELIQRNEIDEERDSDFGDYLEDTTTASIDSAALTDEQDRFVENGSMVRNSEEAVESPHKEVASMRDINNVADVGDEKGDALKSNEQDDDTIKVKSFELDEERIDEDSLKLEMETSLRKQEAEAALKLEMEANLRKREAEAALKLEMEANLRKQEIERLAMESFARGNKLFFYPPVVKPDLDVEIFLNRSLSTLSNEPDVLIMGAFNDWRWKSFTVRLSKTHLSGDWWSSLIHIPKEAYKMDFVFFNGQNVYDNNDKKDFSISVEDAMDPIAFEDFLLEEKRRELEKLAKEEAERERKVEEQRRIEAERAASEADRAQARVEVGKRQEALQQLIKKTAKSVDNVWYIEPSEFKGDDMVRLYYNRSSGPLAHANELWIHGGHNNWKDGLTIAERLDKSERKDGDWWYAKVVVPDQAVVLDWVLTDGPPHNAVVYDNNNRQDFHAIVPNSIPEELYWVEEEHQIYRKLQEERRLREEAIRAKAEKTALMKAETKKRTLKTFLLSQKHIVYTEPLDMKAGDTVTVFYNPANTVLHGKSEIWFRCSFNRWTHRKGPLPPQRMVPVENGSHVKATVKIPLDAYVIDFVFSEREDGGIFDNKFGMDYHIPVFGGLIREPPMHIVHIAVEMAPIAKVGGLGDVVTSLSRAVQELNHNVDIVFPKYDCLNLSNVKDFQFHRSYGWGGTEIKVWHGKVEGLSVYFLEPQNGFFSRGCVYGCNNDGERFGFFCHAALEFLHQSGFHPDIIHCHDWSSAPVSWLFKDHYKQYGLSKARIVFTIHNLEFGAQLIGKAMAYADKATTVSNTYSKEISGNPVIAPHLFKFHGILNGIDPDIWDPYNDKFIPISYTPENVVEGKRAAKEALQQRLGLKKADLPLVGIITRLTHQKGIHLIKHAIWHTLERNGQVVLLGSAPDPRIQNDFVNLANQLHSSHGDRARLCLTYDEPLSHLIYAGADFILVPSIFEPCGLTQLTAMRYGSIPVVRKTGGLYDTVFDVDHDKDRAQAQGLEPNGFSFDGADSAGVDYALNRALSGWYDGRDWFNSLCKTVMEQDWSWNRPALDYMELYHAARKLG
;
A
#
# COMPACT_ATOMS: atom_id res chain seq x y z
N MET A 1 31.96 -15.72 -33.21
CA MET A 1 32.64 -15.97 -34.51
C MET A 1 31.57 -16.34 -35.51
N GLU A 2 31.65 -15.88 -36.77
CA GLU A 2 30.69 -16.15 -37.89
C GLU A 2 29.23 -15.64 -37.69
N MET A 3 28.75 -14.63 -38.45
CA MET A 3 28.18 -14.66 -39.82
C MET A 3 26.82 -15.40 -39.95
N ALA A 4 25.80 -14.95 -40.71
CA ALA A 4 25.65 -13.73 -41.53
C ALA A 4 24.23 -13.56 -42.15
N LEU A 5 23.79 -12.31 -42.39
CA LEU A 5 22.98 -11.81 -43.55
C LEU A 5 21.54 -12.42 -43.79
N ARG A 6 20.59 -11.83 -44.56
CA ARG A 6 20.65 -10.88 -45.71
C ARG A 6 19.28 -10.25 -46.09
N ALA A 7 19.22 -8.91 -46.25
CA ALA A 7 18.51 -8.12 -47.31
C ALA A 7 16.95 -8.28 -47.54
N PRO A 8 16.26 -7.48 -48.40
CA PRO A 8 16.73 -6.37 -49.26
C PRO A 8 15.91 -5.04 -49.23
N SER A 9 16.41 -4.04 -49.97
CA SER A 9 15.71 -2.82 -50.46
C SER A 9 15.31 -3.04 -51.95
N PRO A 10 15.23 -2.09 -52.93
CA PRO A 10 15.31 -0.61 -52.94
C PRO A 10 14.34 0.13 -53.93
N VAL A 11 14.68 1.40 -54.27
CA VAL A 11 14.42 2.18 -55.52
C VAL A 11 13.30 3.24 -55.52
N SER A 12 13.54 4.31 -56.28
CA SER A 12 12.85 5.60 -56.35
C SER A 12 12.62 6.07 -57.80
N SER A 13 11.59 6.88 -58.07
CA SER A 13 11.62 7.95 -59.10
C SER A 13 10.41 8.90 -58.99
N GLY A 14 10.58 10.14 -59.48
CA GLY A 14 9.49 11.13 -59.70
C GLY A 14 9.09 11.23 -61.19
N PRO A 15 8.52 12.35 -61.71
CA PRO A 15 8.59 13.72 -61.18
C PRO A 15 7.28 14.58 -61.24
N ALA A 16 7.41 15.82 -60.77
CA ALA A 16 6.42 16.89 -60.60
C ALA A 16 5.78 17.53 -61.86
N LEU A 17 4.73 18.35 -61.68
CA LEU A 17 4.71 19.80 -62.02
C LEU A 17 3.40 20.55 -61.64
N GLY A 18 3.47 21.89 -61.45
CA GLY A 18 2.33 22.84 -61.33
C GLY A 18 1.72 23.00 -59.91
N ALA A 19 1.95 24.03 -59.08
CA ALA A 19 2.03 25.49 -59.21
C ALA A 19 0.66 26.22 -59.29
N ALA A 20 0.36 27.29 -58.52
CA ALA A 20 1.03 27.89 -57.34
C ALA A 20 0.12 28.93 -56.65
N ALA A 21 0.31 29.22 -55.35
CA ALA A 21 0.34 30.59 -54.77
C ALA A 21 0.32 30.66 -53.22
N ARG A 22 1.42 31.16 -52.62
CA ARG A 22 1.43 32.26 -51.61
C ARG A 22 2.86 32.76 -51.40
N ARG A 23 3.02 34.03 -51.00
CA ARG A 23 4.31 34.75 -50.99
C ARG A 23 5.27 34.21 -49.93
N ARG A 24 6.57 34.13 -50.27
CA ARG A 24 7.70 34.02 -49.33
C ARG A 24 8.50 35.32 -49.34
N LEU A 25 9.03 35.70 -48.19
CA LEU A 25 10.34 36.34 -48.07
C LEU A 25 11.17 35.48 -47.11
N ARG A 26 12.46 35.29 -47.42
CA ARG A 26 13.38 34.38 -46.74
C ARG A 26 14.66 35.16 -46.47
N ILE A 27 15.18 35.09 -45.26
CA ILE A 27 16.50 35.65 -44.91
C ILE A 27 17.37 34.48 -44.47
N GLU A 28 18.55 34.38 -45.09
CA GLU A 28 19.62 33.44 -44.75
C GLU A 28 20.93 34.24 -44.58
N PRO A 29 21.90 33.73 -43.81
CA PRO A 29 22.97 34.55 -43.26
C PRO A 29 24.09 34.89 -44.25
N ARG A 30 24.76 36.03 -44.03
CA ARG A 30 26.03 36.40 -44.67
C ARG A 30 26.97 37.11 -43.70
N VAL A 31 28.24 37.26 -44.12
CA VAL A 31 29.43 37.46 -43.27
C VAL A 31 30.24 38.69 -43.72
N ALA A 32 31.05 39.24 -42.80
CA ALA A 32 32.08 40.29 -42.97
C ALA A 32 31.55 41.75 -43.04
N SER A 33 32.32 42.79 -42.68
CA SER A 33 33.75 42.89 -42.30
C SER A 33 34.02 43.94 -41.19
N ALA A 34 35.21 43.89 -40.56
CA ALA A 34 35.68 44.81 -39.50
C ALA A 34 36.41 46.07 -40.05
N PRO A 35 36.82 47.03 -39.19
CA PRO A 35 38.16 46.97 -38.55
C PRO A 35 38.14 47.43 -37.05
N SER A 36 39.21 47.54 -36.25
CA SER A 36 40.67 47.51 -36.50
C SER A 36 41.54 47.09 -35.28
N ARG A 37 42.66 46.39 -35.54
CA ARG A 37 43.97 46.35 -34.81
C ARG A 37 44.10 45.81 -33.36
N PHE A 38 44.87 44.71 -33.27
CA PHE A 38 45.99 44.36 -32.35
C PHE A 38 46.54 45.48 -31.42
N THR A 39 47.17 45.20 -30.25
CA THR A 39 48.12 44.11 -29.89
C THR A 39 47.95 43.52 -28.47
N PRO A 40 48.58 42.37 -28.14
CA PRO A 40 48.49 41.73 -26.81
C PRO A 40 49.46 42.32 -25.77
N TRP A 41 49.21 42.03 -24.49
CA TRP A 41 50.15 42.30 -23.38
C TRP A 41 50.35 41.06 -22.48
N GLN A 42 51.49 41.06 -21.78
CA GLN A 42 52.10 39.88 -21.18
C GLN A 42 51.75 39.68 -19.69
N THR A 43 52.20 38.55 -19.15
CA THR A 43 52.38 38.30 -17.71
C THR A 43 53.02 39.48 -16.98
N GLY A 44 52.37 39.99 -15.94
CA GLY A 44 52.93 41.01 -15.04
C GLY A 44 52.11 41.14 -13.76
N ASN A 45 52.76 41.01 -12.61
CA ASN A 45 52.11 41.13 -11.30
C ASN A 45 51.65 42.57 -11.04
N LEU A 46 50.44 42.73 -10.47
CA LEU A 46 50.17 43.75 -9.45
C LEU A 46 48.94 43.38 -8.62
N SER A 47 49.11 43.38 -7.30
CA SER A 47 48.14 42.85 -6.34
C SER A 47 47.18 43.92 -5.82
N TYR A 48 45.86 43.70 -5.99
CA TYR A 48 44.83 44.31 -5.13
C TYR A 48 43.69 43.31 -4.90
N GLY A 49 43.69 42.69 -3.72
CA GLY A 49 42.61 41.81 -3.27
C GLY A 49 41.66 42.54 -2.32
N VAL A 50 40.36 42.32 -2.48
CA VAL A 50 39.31 42.74 -1.52
C VAL A 50 38.39 41.54 -1.27
N PRO A 51 38.52 40.84 -0.13
CA PRO A 51 37.65 39.71 0.19
C PRO A 51 36.33 40.20 0.79
N PHE A 52 35.20 39.78 0.22
CA PHE A 52 33.90 39.97 0.87
C PHE A 52 33.72 38.96 1.99
N ARG A 53 33.53 39.47 3.21
CA ARG A 53 33.47 38.71 4.46
C ARG A 53 32.02 38.48 4.86
N ILE A 54 31.55 37.23 4.80
CA ILE A 54 30.22 36.87 5.33
C ILE A 54 30.26 36.99 6.86
N THR A 55 29.46 37.89 7.42
CA THR A 55 29.33 38.07 8.87
C THR A 55 28.16 37.25 9.42
N ALA A 56 28.42 35.99 9.76
CA ALA A 56 27.59 35.30 10.74
C ALA A 56 27.85 35.94 12.12
N ALA A 57 26.78 36.32 12.83
CA ALA A 57 26.90 36.89 14.18
C ALA A 57 27.01 35.76 15.22
N SER A 58 28.17 35.65 15.87
CA SER A 58 28.41 34.70 16.94
C SER A 58 27.64 35.07 18.21
N ALA A 59 26.88 34.12 18.76
CA ALA A 59 26.21 34.24 20.04
C ALA A 59 26.91 33.36 21.09
N ASP A 60 27.85 33.93 21.84
CA ASP A 60 28.65 33.20 22.83
C ASP A 60 27.82 32.72 24.04
N PHE A 61 27.96 31.44 24.37
CA PHE A 61 27.45 30.88 25.62
C PHE A 61 28.39 31.17 26.79
N SER A 62 27.92 31.92 27.79
CA SER A 62 28.67 32.21 29.03
C SER A 62 27.84 31.96 30.30
N ARG A 63 28.49 31.58 31.41
CA ARG A 63 27.86 31.03 32.63
C ARG A 63 27.97 31.97 33.84
N ARG A 64 26.82 32.27 34.49
CA ARG A 64 26.64 32.70 35.92
C ARG A 64 27.41 33.99 36.34
N ARG A 65 26.84 35.00 37.02
CA ARG A 65 26.14 34.97 38.34
C ARG A 65 25.71 36.42 38.73
N ASN A 66 24.75 36.60 39.65
CA ASN A 66 24.44 37.74 40.57
C ASN A 66 25.04 39.16 40.30
N ARG A 67 24.32 40.30 40.46
CA ARG A 67 23.57 40.77 41.66
C ARG A 67 22.80 42.11 41.39
N ARG A 68 21.88 42.49 42.31
CA ARG A 68 21.31 43.84 42.71
C ARG A 68 21.99 45.12 42.14
N THR A 69 21.39 46.31 41.89
CA THR A 69 20.08 47.02 42.19
C THR A 69 20.07 48.41 41.45
N SER A 70 19.09 49.37 41.42
CA SER A 70 17.67 49.56 41.87
C SER A 70 17.06 50.92 41.39
N SER A 71 15.72 51.00 41.22
CA SER A 71 14.85 52.24 41.20
C SER A 71 14.98 53.24 40.02
N ALA A 72 14.02 54.11 39.66
CA ALA A 72 12.76 54.57 40.31
C ALA A 72 11.59 54.90 39.31
N ARG A 73 10.43 55.38 39.81
CA ARG A 73 9.18 55.77 39.07
C ARG A 73 8.83 57.27 39.21
N PRO A 74 7.86 57.83 38.43
CA PRO A 74 6.48 58.07 38.95
C PRO A 74 5.35 57.58 37.99
N ARG A 75 4.21 56.99 38.43
CA ARG A 75 2.92 57.54 39.01
C ARG A 75 2.04 58.28 37.98
N GLY A 76 0.70 58.11 37.91
CA GLY A 76 -0.30 57.29 38.63
C GLY A 76 -1.50 56.91 37.70
N SER A 77 -2.72 56.52 38.10
CA SER A 77 -3.39 56.37 39.41
C SER A 77 -4.50 55.27 39.35
N SER A 78 -5.17 54.94 40.47
CA SER A 78 -6.13 53.80 40.64
C SER A 78 -7.57 54.26 40.94
N PRO A 79 -8.60 53.38 40.96
CA PRO A 79 -9.08 52.88 42.28
C PRO A 79 -9.84 51.50 42.34
N LYS A 80 -9.75 50.81 43.49
CA LYS A 80 -10.70 49.81 44.11
C LYS A 80 -11.07 48.52 43.31
N GLY A 81 -11.17 47.30 43.86
CA GLY A 81 -10.74 46.74 45.16
C GLY A 81 -11.86 46.10 46.03
N PHE A 82 -11.71 44.84 46.47
CA PHE A 82 -12.24 44.26 47.73
C PHE A 82 -11.49 42.95 48.13
N MET A 83 -11.81 42.34 49.28
CA MET A 83 -10.88 41.50 50.08
C MET A 83 -11.26 40.01 50.28
N PRO A 84 -10.27 39.15 50.59
CA PRO A 84 -10.49 37.82 51.17
C PRO A 84 -10.78 37.86 52.70
N LYS A 85 -11.19 36.72 53.28
CA LYS A 85 -11.31 36.49 54.74
C LYS A 85 -10.34 35.40 55.23
N VAL A 86 -10.09 35.38 56.55
CA VAL A 86 -8.99 34.65 57.22
C VAL A 86 -9.51 33.95 58.53
N PRO A 87 -8.73 33.47 59.54
CA PRO A 87 -8.74 32.05 59.91
C PRO A 87 -9.06 31.70 61.39
N VAL A 88 -9.03 30.40 61.73
CA VAL A 88 -8.79 29.82 63.07
C VAL A 88 -8.03 28.48 62.87
N GLY A 89 -7.05 28.03 63.68
CA GLY A 89 -6.32 28.67 64.80
C GLY A 89 -5.49 27.64 65.63
N THR A 90 -4.73 28.13 66.62
CA THR A 90 -3.98 27.38 67.69
C THR A 90 -2.72 26.55 67.32
N SER A 91 -1.73 26.29 68.21
CA SER A 91 -1.18 27.08 69.35
C SER A 91 0.16 26.53 69.90
N THR A 92 1.00 27.43 70.47
CA THR A 92 1.97 27.26 71.61
C THR A 92 3.09 26.18 71.66
N GLN A 93 4.34 26.68 71.57
CA GLN A 93 5.44 26.62 72.58
C GLN A 93 5.83 25.32 73.32
N ASN A 94 7.13 24.95 73.24
CA ASN A 94 8.10 24.61 74.33
C ASN A 94 9.33 23.82 73.77
N LYS A 95 10.52 23.69 74.40
CA LYS A 95 11.34 24.61 75.24
C LYS A 95 12.77 24.03 75.44
N ASP A 96 13.76 24.91 75.68
CA ASP A 96 15.03 24.72 76.44
C ASP A 96 16.08 23.60 76.16
N VAL A 97 17.30 24.06 75.79
CA VAL A 97 18.63 23.77 76.39
C VAL A 97 19.39 22.43 76.13
N GLY A 98 20.58 22.54 75.50
CA GLY A 98 21.85 22.37 76.26
C GLY A 98 23.06 21.60 75.67
N LYS A 99 24.17 22.33 75.39
CA LYS A 99 25.62 21.90 75.42
C LYS A 99 26.09 20.83 74.41
N ASP A 100 27.39 20.61 74.11
CA ASP A 100 28.67 21.38 74.09
C ASP A 100 29.63 20.57 73.16
N GLY A 101 30.66 21.06 72.45
CA GLY A 101 31.15 22.43 72.20
C GLY A 101 32.51 22.46 71.43
N GLN A 102 33.02 23.68 71.16
CA GLN A 102 34.43 24.08 70.87
C GLN A 102 35.21 23.72 69.56
N LYS A 103 35.36 24.77 68.71
CA LYS A 103 36.64 25.42 68.26
C LYS A 103 37.55 24.88 67.10
N LYS A 104 37.61 25.74 66.06
CA LYS A 104 38.80 26.40 65.42
C LYS A 104 39.81 25.64 64.51
N GLY A 105 40.19 26.35 63.43
CA GLY A 105 41.45 26.21 62.65
C GLY A 105 41.17 25.93 61.15
N THR A 106 41.31 26.81 60.15
CA THR A 106 42.39 27.72 59.67
C THR A 106 43.64 27.02 59.14
N GLY A 107 43.83 26.98 57.80
CA GLY A 107 45.11 26.58 57.18
C GLY A 107 45.01 26.18 55.69
N SER A 108 45.53 27.04 54.83
CA SER A 108 46.19 26.70 53.54
C SER A 108 47.71 27.03 53.72
N PRO A 109 48.66 26.83 52.76
CA PRO A 109 48.51 26.59 51.31
C PRO A 109 49.61 25.68 50.65
N THR A 110 49.76 25.80 49.31
CA THR A 110 50.98 25.67 48.46
C THR A 110 51.75 24.35 48.24
N SER A 111 51.84 24.00 46.94
CA SER A 111 53.04 23.63 46.12
C SER A 111 53.83 22.33 46.47
N GLU A 112 54.74 21.78 45.63
CA GLU A 112 55.40 22.27 44.39
C GLU A 112 55.99 21.14 43.48
N HIS A 113 56.61 21.52 42.36
CA HIS A 113 57.66 20.82 41.57
C HIS A 113 57.38 19.57 40.67
N SER A 114 57.37 19.82 39.34
CA SER A 114 58.37 19.42 38.30
C SER A 114 59.31 18.19 38.48
N ALA A 115 59.81 17.49 37.43
CA ALA A 115 59.54 17.41 35.97
C ALA A 115 60.52 16.40 35.28
N LEU A 116 60.48 16.31 33.93
CA LEU A 116 61.52 15.84 32.97
C LEU A 116 61.74 14.32 32.70
N GLU A 117 61.18 13.89 31.56
CA GLU A 117 61.85 13.35 30.35
C GLU A 117 63.22 12.64 30.39
N LEU A 118 63.34 11.54 29.61
CA LEU A 118 64.20 11.32 28.42
C LEU A 118 64.01 9.83 27.98
N LYS A 119 63.58 9.44 26.78
CA LYS A 119 64.07 9.60 25.38
C LYS A 119 65.12 8.57 24.90
N SER A 120 64.66 7.63 24.06
CA SER A 120 65.18 7.35 22.70
C SER A 120 64.29 6.25 22.08
N ASP A 121 63.60 6.39 20.94
CA ASP A 121 63.94 6.90 19.59
C ASP A 121 64.63 5.80 18.73
N PHE A 122 63.93 5.28 17.69
CA PHE A 122 64.39 4.92 16.33
C PHE A 122 63.38 3.96 15.59
N ASP A 123 62.52 4.53 14.74
CA ASP A 123 62.48 4.43 13.25
C ASP A 123 62.79 3.07 12.56
N GLU A 124 62.23 2.68 11.40
CA GLU A 124 61.29 3.35 10.46
C GLU A 124 60.54 2.35 9.54
N GLU A 125 59.83 2.89 8.55
CA GLU A 125 58.99 2.33 7.47
C GLU A 125 59.67 1.25 6.54
N GLN A 126 59.04 0.61 5.53
CA GLN A 126 57.87 0.92 4.67
C GLN A 126 57.35 -0.31 3.86
N ASP A 127 56.19 -0.17 3.22
CA ASP A 127 55.73 -0.72 1.91
C ASP A 127 55.28 -2.19 1.60
N LEU A 128 54.01 -2.24 1.09
CA LEU A 128 53.49 -2.86 -0.17
C LEU A 128 53.20 -4.38 -0.39
N GLU A 129 51.88 -4.64 -0.44
CA GLU A 129 51.08 -5.24 -1.55
C GLU A 129 51.15 -6.73 -2.04
N LEU A 130 49.94 -7.32 -2.04
CA LEU A 130 49.26 -8.12 -3.10
C LEU A 130 49.47 -9.65 -3.31
N ILE A 131 48.35 -10.36 -3.12
CA ILE A 131 47.83 -11.54 -3.87
C ILE A 131 48.59 -12.89 -3.77
N GLN A 132 47.96 -13.86 -3.09
CA GLN A 132 47.40 -15.04 -3.78
C GLN A 132 46.24 -15.70 -3.01
N ARG A 133 45.47 -16.55 -3.70
CA ARG A 133 44.26 -17.23 -3.20
C ARG A 133 44.60 -18.57 -2.55
N ASN A 134 43.67 -19.10 -1.76
CA ASN A 134 43.22 -20.51 -1.88
C ASN A 134 41.79 -20.64 -1.33
N GLU A 135 41.05 -21.61 -1.88
CA GLU A 135 39.67 -21.94 -1.54
C GLU A 135 39.64 -23.23 -0.69
N ILE A 136 38.55 -23.46 0.06
CA ILE A 136 37.75 -24.70 0.15
C ILE A 136 36.84 -24.64 1.38
N ASP A 137 35.60 -25.10 1.21
CA ASP A 137 34.53 -25.15 2.21
C ASP A 137 34.62 -26.40 3.13
N GLU A 138 33.93 -26.37 4.28
CA GLU A 138 32.92 -27.40 4.62
C GLU A 138 32.05 -26.95 5.80
N GLU A 139 30.73 -27.04 5.66
CA GLU A 139 29.74 -26.91 6.75
C GLU A 139 29.47 -28.28 7.38
N ARG A 140 29.20 -28.34 8.69
CA ARG A 140 28.37 -29.39 9.30
C ARG A 140 27.55 -28.85 10.46
N ASP A 141 26.23 -28.97 10.35
CA ASP A 141 25.32 -29.03 11.49
C ASP A 141 25.50 -30.35 12.26
N SER A 142 25.02 -30.35 13.51
CA SER A 142 24.69 -31.58 14.24
C SER A 142 23.58 -31.33 15.28
N ASP A 143 22.49 -32.05 15.09
CA ASP A 143 21.17 -32.07 15.72
C ASP A 143 20.97 -31.83 17.24
N PHE A 144 19.67 -31.64 17.55
CA PHE A 144 19.06 -31.81 18.87
C PHE A 144 19.21 -33.25 19.41
N GLY A 145 19.19 -33.38 20.75
CA GLY A 145 18.97 -34.64 21.44
C GLY A 145 18.20 -34.40 22.73
N ASP A 146 16.96 -34.88 22.81
CA ASP A 146 16.11 -34.78 24.00
C ASP A 146 16.44 -35.92 24.99
N TYR A 147 16.33 -35.66 26.29
CA TYR A 147 16.47 -36.69 27.33
C TYR A 147 15.49 -36.45 28.48
N LEU A 148 14.63 -37.44 28.72
CA LEU A 148 13.86 -37.61 29.96
C LEU A 148 14.41 -38.85 30.68
N GLU A 149 14.87 -38.67 31.92
CA GLU A 149 15.04 -39.75 32.88
C GLU A 149 13.86 -39.73 33.87
N ASP A 150 13.43 -40.92 34.31
CA ASP A 150 12.27 -41.12 35.17
C ASP A 150 12.65 -41.85 36.48
N THR A 151 12.05 -41.44 37.59
CA THR A 151 11.97 -42.10 38.91
C THR A 151 11.23 -41.13 39.87
N THR A 152 10.38 -41.54 40.82
CA THR A 152 10.18 -42.85 41.48
C THR A 152 8.75 -42.96 42.02
N THR A 153 8.18 -44.19 42.07
CA THR A 153 7.22 -44.76 43.06
C THR A 153 6.32 -43.83 43.92
N ALA A 154 5.01 -44.07 44.15
CA ALA A 154 4.42 -45.37 44.49
C ALA A 154 2.86 -45.41 44.50
N SER A 155 2.32 -46.60 44.19
CA SER A 155 1.18 -47.31 44.83
C SER A 155 -0.24 -46.68 45.03
N ILE A 156 -1.25 -47.38 44.49
CA ILE A 156 -2.60 -47.63 45.05
C ILE A 156 -3.56 -46.41 45.04
N ASP A 157 -4.82 -46.47 44.57
CA ASP A 157 -5.80 -47.58 44.64
C ASP A 157 -6.64 -47.80 43.34
N SER A 158 -7.80 -48.45 43.43
CA SER A 158 -8.43 -49.25 42.37
C SER A 158 -9.93 -48.97 42.09
N ALA A 159 -10.46 -49.67 41.07
CA ALA A 159 -11.89 -49.93 40.78
C ALA A 159 -12.76 -48.93 39.95
N ALA A 160 -12.72 -49.11 38.63
CA ALA A 160 -13.81 -49.66 37.79
C ALA A 160 -15.23 -49.03 37.70
N LEU A 161 -15.70 -48.88 36.43
CA LEU A 161 -17.09 -48.99 35.89
C LEU A 161 -18.14 -47.97 36.41
N THR A 162 -19.04 -47.39 35.61
CA THR A 162 -19.98 -48.00 34.64
C THR A 162 -20.50 -47.01 33.57
N ASP A 163 -21.11 -47.52 32.49
CA ASP A 163 -22.14 -46.79 31.72
C ASP A 163 -23.40 -46.52 32.55
N GLU A 164 -24.19 -45.49 32.21
CA GLU A 164 -25.52 -45.71 31.60
C GLU A 164 -26.18 -44.40 31.11
N GLN A 165 -27.28 -44.55 30.38
CA GLN A 165 -28.04 -43.47 29.76
C GLN A 165 -29.38 -43.21 30.49
N ASP A 166 -29.96 -42.05 30.20
CA ASP A 166 -31.41 -41.88 29.91
C ASP A 166 -32.45 -41.74 31.07
N ARG A 167 -33.34 -40.75 30.87
CA ARG A 167 -34.76 -40.62 31.30
C ARG A 167 -35.25 -39.85 32.55
N PHE A 168 -35.97 -38.76 32.24
CA PHE A 168 -37.32 -38.37 32.69
C PHE A 168 -37.71 -38.37 34.20
N VAL A 169 -38.19 -37.19 34.65
CA VAL A 169 -39.57 -37.03 35.17
C VAL A 169 -40.15 -35.73 34.61
N GLU A 170 -41.46 -35.73 34.30
CA GLU A 170 -42.20 -34.58 33.77
C GLU A 170 -42.76 -33.66 34.86
N ASN A 171 -42.99 -32.39 34.50
CA ASN A 171 -44.25 -31.71 34.81
C ASN A 171 -44.38 -30.47 33.92
N GLY A 172 -45.53 -30.26 33.29
CA GLY A 172 -45.70 -29.14 32.36
C GLY A 172 -47.09 -28.51 32.40
N SER A 173 -47.16 -27.25 31.96
CA SER A 173 -48.34 -26.75 31.25
C SER A 173 -48.00 -25.54 30.39
N MET A 174 -48.60 -25.54 29.20
CA MET A 174 -48.74 -24.53 28.14
C MET A 174 -48.86 -23.07 28.65
N VAL A 175 -48.63 -22.00 27.86
CA VAL A 175 -49.25 -21.70 26.55
C VAL A 175 -48.42 -20.73 25.68
N ARG A 176 -48.16 -21.15 24.42
CA ARG A 176 -47.86 -20.37 23.19
C ARG A 176 -46.60 -19.46 23.20
N ASN A 177 -45.54 -19.85 22.48
CA ASN A 177 -45.31 -19.75 21.02
C ASN A 177 -44.81 -18.35 20.60
N SER A 178 -43.75 -18.22 19.80
CA SER A 178 -42.71 -19.19 19.40
C SER A 178 -41.55 -18.42 18.76
N GLU A 179 -40.32 -18.79 19.09
CA GLU A 179 -39.11 -18.30 18.41
C GLU A 179 -38.93 -19.00 17.05
N GLU A 180 -38.12 -18.42 16.16
CA GLU A 180 -37.04 -19.16 15.51
C GLU A 180 -36.01 -18.20 14.90
N ALA A 181 -34.77 -18.66 14.75
CA ALA A 181 -33.66 -17.85 14.26
C ALA A 181 -32.60 -18.70 13.55
N VAL A 182 -32.00 -18.13 12.49
CA VAL A 182 -30.76 -18.58 11.81
C VAL A 182 -30.79 -19.99 11.19
N GLU A 183 -30.83 -20.07 9.86
CA GLU A 183 -29.73 -20.69 9.11
C GLU A 183 -29.66 -20.26 7.63
N SER A 184 -28.74 -20.88 6.87
CA SER A 184 -28.19 -20.38 5.59
C SER A 184 -28.76 -21.07 4.34
N PRO A 185 -28.64 -20.46 3.13
CA PRO A 185 -28.98 -21.12 1.87
C PRO A 185 -27.78 -21.33 0.92
N HIS A 186 -27.62 -22.56 0.40
CA HIS A 186 -26.76 -22.87 -0.75
C HIS A 186 -27.61 -23.18 -2.01
N LYS A 187 -27.24 -22.54 -3.12
CA LYS A 187 -27.37 -22.94 -4.55
C LYS A 187 -28.49 -23.92 -5.03
N GLU A 188 -29.41 -23.31 -5.80
CA GLU A 188 -29.54 -23.47 -7.29
C GLU A 188 -30.48 -24.54 -7.91
N VAL A 189 -31.17 -24.11 -9.00
CA VAL A 189 -31.92 -24.85 -10.05
C VAL A 189 -33.23 -25.60 -9.68
N ALA A 190 -34.40 -25.04 -10.07
CA ALA A 190 -35.32 -25.68 -11.05
C ALA A 190 -36.65 -24.90 -11.33
N SER A 191 -36.74 -24.30 -12.54
CA SER A 191 -37.94 -24.26 -13.43
C SER A 191 -39.30 -23.61 -13.04
N MET A 192 -39.97 -23.07 -14.10
CA MET A 192 -41.41 -22.77 -14.23
C MET A 192 -42.03 -21.64 -13.37
N ARG A 193 -43.10 -20.95 -13.80
CA ARG A 193 -43.68 -20.64 -15.15
C ARG A 193 -44.64 -19.46 -14.95
N ASP A 194 -44.76 -18.56 -15.92
CA ASP A 194 -45.70 -17.44 -15.86
C ASP A 194 -47.17 -17.89 -15.92
N ILE A 195 -48.01 -17.32 -15.06
CA ILE A 195 -49.47 -17.31 -15.19
C ILE A 195 -49.97 -15.91 -14.81
N ASN A 196 -50.43 -15.14 -15.80
CA ASN A 196 -51.02 -13.83 -15.59
C ASN A 196 -52.54 -13.91 -15.35
N ASN A 197 -53.01 -13.01 -14.49
CA ASN A 197 -54.40 -12.71 -14.10
C ASN A 197 -54.30 -11.29 -13.48
N VAL A 198 -55.13 -10.27 -13.73
CA VAL A 198 -56.61 -10.19 -13.79
C VAL A 198 -57.01 -8.86 -14.48
N ALA A 199 -58.14 -8.81 -15.21
CA ALA A 199 -58.95 -7.61 -15.59
C ALA A 199 -58.30 -6.49 -16.45
N ASP A 200 -59.03 -5.56 -17.07
CA ASP A 200 -60.39 -5.51 -17.69
C ASP A 200 -60.50 -4.17 -18.48
N VAL A 201 -61.49 -4.00 -19.37
CA VAL A 201 -61.78 -2.81 -20.21
C VAL A 201 -60.74 -2.56 -21.34
N GLY A 202 -61.12 -2.27 -22.59
CA GLY A 202 -62.43 -2.24 -23.24
C GLY A 202 -62.41 -1.36 -24.51
N ASP A 203 -62.94 -1.88 -25.64
CA ASP A 203 -62.96 -1.27 -26.99
C ASP A 203 -61.57 -0.94 -27.62
N GLU A 204 -61.36 -0.85 -28.94
CA GLU A 204 -62.23 -0.97 -30.14
C GLU A 204 -61.38 -1.48 -31.34
N LYS A 205 -61.97 -2.18 -32.34
CA LYS A 205 -61.51 -2.43 -33.76
C LYS A 205 -60.02 -2.80 -34.00
N GLY A 206 -59.68 -3.91 -34.68
CA GLY A 206 -59.94 -4.16 -36.11
C GLY A 206 -58.89 -3.45 -37.00
N ASP A 207 -58.13 -4.08 -37.90
CA ASP A 207 -58.29 -5.39 -38.55
C ASP A 207 -56.92 -5.98 -39.05
N ALA A 208 -56.92 -7.15 -39.69
CA ALA A 208 -55.74 -7.90 -40.13
C ALA A 208 -55.20 -7.51 -41.53
N LEU A 209 -54.03 -8.06 -41.94
CA LEU A 209 -53.85 -8.88 -43.17
C LEU A 209 -52.37 -9.20 -43.52
N LYS A 210 -52.13 -10.45 -44.00
CA LYS A 210 -51.07 -10.94 -44.93
C LYS A 210 -49.59 -10.82 -44.42
N SER A 211 -48.70 -11.82 -44.53
CA SER A 211 -48.32 -12.77 -45.61
C SER A 211 -47.54 -12.07 -46.75
N ASN A 212 -46.54 -12.67 -47.41
CA ASN A 212 -46.36 -14.06 -47.86
C ASN A 212 -44.90 -14.58 -47.75
N GLU A 213 -44.75 -15.92 -47.60
CA GLU A 213 -43.86 -16.85 -48.36
C GLU A 213 -42.32 -16.62 -48.36
N GLN A 214 -41.46 -17.63 -48.62
CA GLN A 214 -41.66 -18.93 -49.28
C GLN A 214 -41.13 -20.13 -48.48
N ASP A 215 -41.89 -21.24 -48.56
CA ASP A 215 -41.52 -22.59 -49.05
C ASP A 215 -40.13 -23.15 -48.66
N ASP A 216 -40.00 -24.40 -48.21
CA ASP A 216 -40.43 -25.60 -48.96
C ASP A 216 -41.21 -26.65 -48.14
N ASP A 217 -41.97 -27.49 -48.83
CA ASP A 217 -42.98 -28.41 -48.28
C ASP A 217 -42.52 -29.88 -48.35
N THR A 218 -42.87 -30.70 -47.35
CA THR A 218 -42.89 -32.17 -47.53
C THR A 218 -43.83 -32.89 -46.56
N ILE A 219 -45.14 -32.62 -46.64
CA ILE A 219 -46.15 -33.43 -45.92
C ILE A 219 -46.17 -34.88 -46.42
N LYS A 220 -46.22 -35.85 -45.48
CA LYS A 220 -46.62 -37.24 -45.75
C LYS A 220 -47.92 -37.56 -45.02
N VAL A 221 -48.93 -37.94 -45.79
CA VAL A 221 -50.29 -38.25 -45.33
C VAL A 221 -50.37 -39.65 -44.71
N LYS A 222 -51.13 -39.80 -43.62
CA LYS A 222 -52.03 -40.95 -43.45
C LYS A 222 -53.24 -40.64 -42.57
N SER A 223 -54.36 -41.23 -42.94
CA SER A 223 -55.69 -41.09 -42.36
C SER A 223 -55.96 -42.08 -41.23
N PHE A 224 -57.02 -41.83 -40.46
CA PHE A 224 -58.04 -42.85 -40.17
C PHE A 224 -59.43 -42.19 -40.04
N GLU A 225 -60.47 -42.98 -39.77
CA GLU A 225 -61.80 -42.81 -40.34
C GLU A 225 -62.87 -42.25 -39.37
N LEU A 226 -64.07 -42.06 -39.92
CA LEU A 226 -65.27 -41.52 -39.27
C LEU A 226 -66.06 -42.61 -38.54
N ASP A 227 -66.98 -42.19 -37.66
CA ASP A 227 -68.28 -42.86 -37.45
C ASP A 227 -69.38 -41.79 -37.49
N GLU A 228 -70.56 -42.14 -38.01
CA GLU A 228 -71.70 -41.22 -38.19
C GLU A 228 -72.80 -41.45 -37.15
N GLU A 229 -73.39 -40.37 -36.63
CA GLU A 229 -74.78 -40.38 -36.15
C GLU A 229 -75.56 -39.19 -36.72
N ARG A 230 -76.89 -39.25 -36.57
CA ARG A 230 -77.84 -38.87 -37.63
C ARG A 230 -78.47 -37.48 -37.43
N ILE A 231 -78.48 -36.68 -38.50
CA ILE A 231 -79.03 -35.30 -38.52
C ILE A 231 -80.52 -35.30 -38.89
N ASP A 232 -81.26 -34.31 -38.37
CA ASP A 232 -82.67 -34.03 -38.69
C ASP A 232 -82.78 -33.03 -39.87
N GLU A 233 -83.58 -33.36 -40.90
CA GLU A 233 -83.44 -32.76 -42.24
C GLU A 233 -83.95 -31.31 -42.38
N ASP A 234 -84.84 -30.84 -41.49
CA ASP A 234 -85.45 -29.50 -41.64
C ASP A 234 -84.56 -28.34 -41.13
N SER A 235 -83.54 -28.59 -40.29
CA SER A 235 -82.58 -27.53 -39.88
C SER A 235 -81.71 -27.08 -41.06
N LEU A 236 -81.23 -28.05 -41.86
CA LEU A 236 -80.24 -27.85 -42.90
C LEU A 236 -80.65 -26.84 -43.98
N LYS A 237 -81.96 -26.72 -44.29
CA LYS A 237 -82.44 -25.74 -45.29
C LYS A 237 -82.35 -24.29 -44.81
N LEU A 238 -82.69 -24.03 -43.54
CA LEU A 238 -82.65 -22.68 -42.99
C LEU A 238 -81.20 -22.22 -42.75
N GLU A 239 -80.34 -23.14 -42.33
CA GLU A 239 -78.89 -22.89 -42.19
C GLU A 239 -78.22 -22.65 -43.56
N MET A 240 -78.58 -23.39 -44.61
CA MET A 240 -77.96 -23.20 -45.92
C MET A 240 -78.38 -21.89 -46.60
N GLU A 241 -79.64 -21.44 -46.47
CA GLU A 241 -80.06 -20.12 -47.01
C GLU A 241 -79.44 -18.94 -46.23
N THR A 242 -79.31 -19.05 -44.90
CA THR A 242 -78.65 -18.01 -44.10
C THR A 242 -77.13 -18.01 -44.30
N SER A 243 -76.52 -19.17 -44.49
CA SER A 243 -75.09 -19.30 -44.81
C SER A 243 -74.75 -18.68 -46.16
N LEU A 244 -75.54 -18.93 -47.23
CA LEU A 244 -75.33 -18.27 -48.53
C LEU A 244 -75.40 -16.74 -48.41
N ARG A 245 -76.46 -16.20 -47.79
CA ARG A 245 -76.60 -14.74 -47.62
C ARG A 245 -75.50 -14.14 -46.74
N LYS A 246 -74.98 -14.89 -45.77
CA LYS A 246 -73.83 -14.48 -44.94
C LYS A 246 -72.53 -14.49 -45.75
N GLN A 247 -72.29 -15.49 -46.59
CA GLN A 247 -71.14 -15.51 -47.51
C GLN A 247 -71.21 -14.38 -48.55
N GLU A 248 -72.38 -14.08 -49.11
CA GLU A 248 -72.57 -12.95 -50.02
C GLU A 248 -72.31 -11.60 -49.31
N ALA A 249 -72.80 -11.43 -48.08
CA ALA A 249 -72.56 -10.24 -47.27
C ALA A 249 -71.09 -10.10 -46.84
N GLU A 250 -70.44 -11.18 -46.42
CA GLU A 250 -69.01 -11.19 -46.06
C GLU A 250 -68.12 -10.94 -47.30
N ALA A 251 -68.47 -11.49 -48.47
CA ALA A 251 -67.79 -11.21 -49.73
C ALA A 251 -67.93 -9.75 -50.16
N ALA A 252 -69.13 -9.16 -50.02
CA ALA A 252 -69.37 -7.75 -50.29
C ALA A 252 -68.60 -6.83 -49.33
N LEU A 253 -68.64 -7.11 -48.01
CA LEU A 253 -67.90 -6.35 -47.00
C LEU A 253 -66.38 -6.44 -47.22
N LYS A 254 -65.87 -7.60 -47.62
CA LYS A 254 -64.45 -7.83 -47.93
C LYS A 254 -64.02 -7.08 -49.20
N LEU A 255 -64.88 -7.02 -50.21
CA LEU A 255 -64.68 -6.16 -51.39
C LEU A 255 -64.67 -4.67 -51.01
N GLU A 256 -65.55 -4.24 -50.12
CA GLU A 256 -65.58 -2.86 -49.63
C GLU A 256 -64.35 -2.51 -48.76
N MET A 257 -63.87 -3.44 -47.94
CA MET A 257 -62.60 -3.29 -47.20
C MET A 257 -61.39 -3.24 -48.13
N GLU A 258 -61.24 -4.16 -49.09
CA GLU A 258 -60.11 -4.12 -50.03
C GLU A 258 -60.19 -2.88 -50.95
N ALA A 259 -61.37 -2.38 -51.28
CA ALA A 259 -61.55 -1.10 -51.96
C ALA A 259 -61.15 0.10 -51.09
N ASN A 260 -61.53 0.13 -49.81
CA ASN A 260 -61.14 1.20 -48.88
C ASN A 260 -59.65 1.16 -48.51
N LEU A 261 -59.04 -0.03 -48.42
CA LEU A 261 -57.60 -0.17 -48.24
C LEU A 261 -56.85 0.35 -49.47
N ARG A 262 -57.20 -0.11 -50.68
CA ARG A 262 -56.63 0.42 -51.93
C ARG A 262 -56.85 1.92 -52.10
N LYS A 263 -57.97 2.46 -51.61
CA LYS A 263 -58.22 3.90 -51.59
C LYS A 263 -57.27 4.62 -50.64
N ARG A 264 -57.05 4.12 -49.42
CA ARG A 264 -56.06 4.67 -48.47
C ARG A 264 -54.63 4.54 -48.98
N GLU A 265 -54.28 3.43 -49.62
CA GLU A 265 -52.99 3.21 -50.27
C GLU A 265 -52.80 4.17 -51.45
N ALA A 266 -53.83 4.40 -52.27
CA ALA A 266 -53.80 5.39 -53.36
C ALA A 266 -53.76 6.84 -52.84
N GLU A 267 -54.48 7.17 -51.77
CA GLU A 267 -54.41 8.50 -51.12
C GLU A 267 -53.03 8.73 -50.47
N ALA A 268 -52.45 7.70 -49.85
CA ALA A 268 -51.10 7.75 -49.30
C ALA A 268 -50.04 7.85 -50.40
N ALA A 269 -50.16 7.08 -51.49
CA ALA A 269 -49.27 7.14 -52.65
C ALA A 269 -49.38 8.49 -53.38
N LEU A 270 -50.59 9.02 -53.57
CA LEU A 270 -50.82 10.35 -54.13
C LEU A 270 -50.23 11.45 -53.23
N LYS A 271 -50.32 11.30 -51.90
CA LYS A 271 -49.67 12.20 -50.94
C LYS A 271 -48.13 12.10 -51.02
N LEU A 272 -47.58 10.89 -51.12
CA LEU A 272 -46.14 10.66 -51.29
C LEU A 272 -45.63 11.20 -52.63
N GLU A 273 -46.39 11.04 -53.71
CA GLU A 273 -46.10 11.60 -55.03
C GLU A 273 -46.22 13.13 -55.02
N MET A 274 -47.20 13.70 -54.33
CA MET A 274 -47.35 15.15 -54.14
C MET A 274 -46.20 15.74 -53.31
N GLU A 275 -45.81 15.07 -52.22
CA GLU A 275 -44.66 15.44 -51.37
C GLU A 275 -43.32 15.29 -52.13
N ALA A 276 -43.17 14.25 -52.95
CA ALA A 276 -41.98 14.06 -53.79
C ALA A 276 -41.89 15.10 -54.92
N ASN A 277 -43.01 15.44 -55.57
CA ASN A 277 -43.07 16.50 -56.56
C ASN A 277 -42.82 17.88 -55.94
N LEU A 278 -43.35 18.15 -54.74
CA LEU A 278 -43.09 19.39 -54.00
C LEU A 278 -41.61 19.48 -53.56
N ARG A 279 -41.02 18.39 -53.05
CA ARG A 279 -39.58 18.27 -52.77
C ARG A 279 -38.76 18.57 -54.02
N LYS A 280 -39.12 18.00 -55.17
CA LYS A 280 -38.40 18.21 -56.43
C LYS A 280 -38.46 19.67 -56.88
N GLN A 281 -39.64 20.29 -56.89
CA GLN A 281 -39.81 21.71 -57.24
C GLN A 281 -39.01 22.63 -56.30
N GLU A 282 -38.99 22.32 -55.00
CA GLU A 282 -38.25 23.09 -54.02
C GLU A 282 -36.72 22.92 -54.16
N ILE A 283 -36.23 21.72 -54.45
CA ILE A 283 -34.80 21.47 -54.76
C ILE A 283 -34.40 22.20 -56.06
N GLU A 284 -35.24 22.17 -57.10
CA GLU A 284 -35.03 22.92 -58.34
C GLU A 284 -34.97 24.43 -58.09
N ARG A 285 -35.88 24.98 -57.26
CA ARG A 285 -35.88 26.38 -56.83
C ARG A 285 -34.60 26.75 -56.06
N LEU A 286 -34.22 25.94 -55.07
CA LEU A 286 -33.02 26.16 -54.26
C LEU A 286 -31.74 26.09 -55.09
N ALA A 287 -31.66 25.19 -56.08
CA ALA A 287 -30.55 25.11 -57.02
C ALA A 287 -30.45 26.36 -57.92
N MET A 288 -31.58 26.82 -58.46
CA MET A 288 -31.62 28.05 -59.27
C MET A 288 -31.25 29.29 -58.46
N GLU A 289 -31.79 29.45 -57.26
CA GLU A 289 -31.47 30.60 -56.39
C GLU A 289 -30.02 30.56 -55.89
N SER A 290 -29.49 29.38 -55.56
CA SER A 290 -28.09 29.24 -55.14
C SER A 290 -27.15 29.57 -56.30
N PHE A 291 -27.41 29.05 -57.50
CA PHE A 291 -26.63 29.37 -58.70
C PHE A 291 -26.68 30.87 -59.03
N ALA A 292 -27.86 31.50 -58.98
CA ALA A 292 -28.03 32.93 -59.24
C ALA A 292 -27.32 33.84 -58.20
N ARG A 293 -27.13 33.35 -56.97
CA ARG A 293 -26.37 34.03 -55.91
C ARG A 293 -24.86 33.74 -55.95
N GLY A 294 -24.41 32.84 -56.84
CA GLY A 294 -23.02 32.36 -56.90
C GLY A 294 -22.65 31.33 -55.82
N ASN A 295 -23.63 30.80 -55.07
CA ASN A 295 -23.42 29.80 -54.05
C ASN A 295 -23.11 28.44 -54.70
N LYS A 296 -21.90 27.92 -54.48
CA LYS A 296 -21.47 26.60 -54.97
C LYS A 296 -22.07 25.40 -54.20
N LEU A 297 -22.84 25.64 -53.14
CA LEU A 297 -23.37 24.64 -52.22
C LEU A 297 -24.80 25.01 -51.79
N PHE A 298 -25.69 24.02 -51.72
CA PHE A 298 -26.92 24.07 -50.92
C PHE A 298 -27.24 22.68 -50.35
N PHE A 299 -28.30 22.58 -49.54
CA PHE A 299 -28.77 21.33 -48.95
C PHE A 299 -30.30 21.32 -48.79
N TYR A 300 -30.88 20.13 -48.73
CA TYR A 300 -32.31 19.91 -48.53
C TYR A 300 -32.56 18.81 -47.48
N PRO A 301 -33.46 19.01 -46.50
CA PRO A 301 -34.23 20.22 -46.23
C PRO A 301 -33.34 21.43 -45.82
N PRO A 302 -33.78 22.69 -46.05
CA PRO A 302 -32.99 23.88 -45.69
C PRO A 302 -32.75 24.08 -44.18
N VAL A 303 -33.50 23.37 -43.34
CA VAL A 303 -33.30 23.27 -41.90
C VAL A 303 -32.91 21.82 -41.62
N VAL A 304 -31.68 21.62 -41.13
CA VAL A 304 -31.17 20.28 -40.78
C VAL A 304 -31.50 19.99 -39.32
N LYS A 305 -31.97 18.77 -39.03
CA LYS A 305 -32.41 18.32 -37.70
C LYS A 305 -31.78 16.96 -37.34
N PRO A 306 -31.66 16.61 -36.05
CA PRO A 306 -31.15 15.32 -35.61
C PRO A 306 -32.02 14.15 -36.10
N ASP A 307 -31.39 12.99 -36.30
CA ASP A 307 -32.02 11.70 -36.66
C ASP A 307 -32.72 11.67 -38.03
N LEU A 308 -32.48 12.69 -38.88
CA LEU A 308 -33.02 12.80 -40.24
C LEU A 308 -31.90 12.84 -41.29
N ASP A 309 -32.24 12.52 -42.54
CA ASP A 309 -31.32 12.60 -43.67
C ASP A 309 -31.32 14.01 -44.29
N VAL A 310 -30.14 14.51 -44.64
CA VAL A 310 -29.95 15.70 -45.47
C VAL A 310 -29.32 15.33 -46.80
N GLU A 311 -29.84 15.88 -47.89
CA GLU A 311 -29.23 15.78 -49.22
C GLU A 311 -28.40 17.04 -49.49
N ILE A 312 -27.09 16.88 -49.65
CA ILE A 312 -26.15 17.99 -49.88
C ILE A 312 -25.82 18.08 -51.36
N PHE A 313 -25.91 19.28 -51.94
CA PHE A 313 -25.73 19.56 -53.37
C PHE A 313 -24.53 20.48 -53.60
N LEU A 314 -23.47 19.97 -54.25
CA LEU A 314 -22.32 20.75 -54.71
C LEU A 314 -22.48 21.09 -56.20
N ASN A 315 -22.28 22.35 -56.58
CA ASN A 315 -22.08 22.72 -57.98
C ASN A 315 -20.59 22.54 -58.32
N ARG A 316 -20.26 21.42 -58.94
CA ARG A 316 -18.86 21.03 -59.22
C ARG A 316 -18.17 22.07 -60.10
N SER A 317 -18.86 22.72 -61.05
CA SER A 317 -18.27 23.76 -61.91
C SER A 317 -17.95 25.07 -61.18
N LEU A 318 -18.50 25.29 -59.99
CA LEU A 318 -18.17 26.42 -59.09
C LEU A 318 -17.19 26.02 -57.96
N SER A 319 -16.61 24.82 -58.03
CA SER A 319 -15.67 24.26 -57.04
C SER A 319 -14.25 24.11 -57.60
N THR A 320 -13.28 23.85 -56.73
CA THR A 320 -11.92 23.45 -57.15
C THR A 320 -11.88 22.08 -57.84
N LEU A 321 -12.97 21.31 -57.80
CA LEU A 321 -13.12 19.95 -58.37
C LEU A 321 -13.78 19.96 -59.76
N SER A 322 -13.86 21.12 -60.42
CA SER A 322 -14.59 21.34 -61.69
C SER A 322 -14.21 20.40 -62.85
N ASN A 323 -12.99 19.86 -62.87
CA ASN A 323 -12.51 18.91 -63.89
C ASN A 323 -12.39 17.46 -63.37
N GLU A 324 -12.65 17.20 -62.09
CA GLU A 324 -12.41 15.90 -61.47
C GLU A 324 -13.51 14.90 -61.81
N PRO A 325 -13.19 13.64 -62.17
CA PRO A 325 -14.18 12.64 -62.59
C PRO A 325 -15.03 12.15 -61.41
N ASP A 326 -14.47 12.19 -60.21
CA ASP A 326 -15.05 11.76 -58.96
C ASP A 326 -15.05 12.90 -57.94
N VAL A 327 -16.17 13.04 -57.24
CA VAL A 327 -16.32 13.95 -56.11
C VAL A 327 -16.80 13.14 -54.93
N LEU A 328 -16.06 13.17 -53.83
CA LEU A 328 -16.46 12.65 -52.55
C LEU A 328 -16.62 13.79 -51.56
N ILE A 329 -17.54 13.62 -50.62
CA ILE A 329 -17.60 14.40 -49.38
C ILE A 329 -16.98 13.57 -48.27
N MET A 330 -16.05 14.17 -47.53
CA MET A 330 -15.49 13.61 -46.30
C MET A 330 -15.85 14.57 -45.16
N GLY A 331 -16.47 14.05 -44.12
CA GLY A 331 -16.94 14.85 -43.00
C GLY A 331 -17.06 14.07 -41.70
N ALA A 332 -17.48 14.79 -40.66
CA ALA A 332 -17.76 14.27 -39.34
C ALA A 332 -18.66 15.26 -38.59
N PHE A 333 -19.25 14.81 -37.48
CA PHE A 333 -20.13 15.63 -36.67
C PHE A 333 -19.39 16.22 -35.46
N ASN A 334 -19.93 17.32 -34.94
CA ASN A 334 -19.50 18.00 -33.72
C ASN A 334 -18.00 18.31 -33.70
N ASP A 335 -17.54 19.19 -34.59
CA ASP A 335 -16.15 19.69 -34.66
C ASP A 335 -15.12 18.58 -34.94
N TRP A 336 -15.48 17.68 -35.86
CA TRP A 336 -14.78 16.43 -36.22
C TRP A 336 -14.65 15.37 -35.10
N ARG A 337 -15.46 15.45 -34.03
CA ARG A 337 -15.35 14.56 -32.85
C ARG A 337 -16.30 13.37 -32.85
N TRP A 338 -17.24 13.28 -33.80
CA TRP A 338 -18.27 12.23 -33.82
C TRP A 338 -18.51 11.65 -35.21
N LYS A 339 -18.66 10.33 -35.31
CA LYS A 339 -19.10 9.55 -36.49
C LYS A 339 -18.64 10.15 -37.85
N SER A 340 -17.36 9.97 -38.19
CA SER A 340 -16.87 10.38 -39.51
C SER A 340 -17.48 9.57 -40.66
N PHE A 341 -17.62 10.19 -41.82
CA PHE A 341 -18.18 9.61 -43.03
C PHE A 341 -17.42 10.06 -44.27
N THR A 342 -17.36 9.17 -45.27
CA THR A 342 -16.88 9.49 -46.62
C THR A 342 -17.84 8.90 -47.63
N VAL A 343 -18.48 9.75 -48.44
CA VAL A 343 -19.52 9.32 -49.40
C VAL A 343 -19.24 9.93 -50.77
N ARG A 344 -19.52 9.20 -51.84
CA ARG A 344 -19.36 9.65 -53.23
C ARG A 344 -20.62 10.39 -53.69
N LEU A 345 -20.45 11.60 -54.23
CA LEU A 345 -21.54 12.35 -54.82
C LEU A 345 -21.91 11.76 -56.20
N SER A 346 -23.18 11.81 -56.53
CA SER A 346 -23.73 11.42 -57.84
C SER A 346 -24.21 12.65 -58.60
N LYS A 347 -24.04 12.66 -59.93
CA LYS A 347 -24.53 13.77 -60.75
C LYS A 347 -26.05 13.82 -60.79
N THR A 348 -26.63 14.99 -60.55
CA THR A 348 -28.08 15.20 -60.48
C THR A 348 -28.70 15.50 -61.86
N HIS A 349 -30.04 15.56 -61.89
CA HIS A 349 -30.82 15.99 -63.05
C HIS A 349 -31.09 17.51 -63.09
N LEU A 350 -30.51 18.28 -62.17
CA LEU A 350 -30.76 19.72 -62.02
C LEU A 350 -30.02 20.52 -63.09
N SER A 351 -30.53 21.73 -63.39
CA SER A 351 -29.90 22.62 -64.37
C SER A 351 -28.57 23.18 -63.86
N GLY A 352 -27.46 22.58 -64.31
CA GLY A 352 -26.09 22.93 -63.93
C GLY A 352 -25.20 21.70 -63.85
N ASP A 353 -23.97 21.86 -63.34
CA ASP A 353 -23.13 20.72 -62.95
C ASP A 353 -23.28 20.43 -61.45
N TRP A 354 -24.54 20.20 -61.04
CA TRP A 354 -24.93 19.90 -59.66
C TRP A 354 -24.79 18.39 -59.39
N TRP A 355 -24.11 18.06 -58.29
CA TRP A 355 -23.88 16.71 -57.80
C TRP A 355 -24.38 16.62 -56.35
N SER A 356 -25.06 15.53 -55.97
CA SER A 356 -25.60 15.37 -54.62
C SER A 356 -25.21 14.06 -53.94
N SER A 357 -25.33 14.05 -52.61
CA SER A 357 -25.29 12.84 -51.79
C SER A 357 -26.23 12.99 -50.61
N LEU A 358 -26.88 11.89 -50.23
CA LEU A 358 -27.68 11.80 -49.00
C LEU A 358 -26.75 11.43 -47.82
N ILE A 359 -26.89 12.13 -46.69
CA ILE A 359 -26.14 11.90 -45.46
C ILE A 359 -27.13 11.88 -44.29
N HIS A 360 -27.11 10.79 -43.53
CA HIS A 360 -27.87 10.68 -42.30
C HIS A 360 -27.23 11.52 -41.18
N ILE A 361 -28.01 12.35 -40.50
CA ILE A 361 -27.56 13.16 -39.36
C ILE A 361 -27.81 12.40 -38.06
N PRO A 362 -26.77 11.96 -37.33
CA PRO A 362 -26.95 11.26 -36.06
C PRO A 362 -27.70 12.13 -35.05
N LYS A 363 -28.59 11.54 -34.25
CA LYS A 363 -29.31 12.24 -33.17
C LYS A 363 -28.45 13.05 -32.19
N GLU A 364 -27.16 12.74 -32.08
CA GLU A 364 -26.21 13.42 -31.19
C GLU A 364 -25.51 14.64 -31.84
N ALA A 365 -25.79 14.94 -33.11
CA ALA A 365 -25.11 15.99 -33.86
C ALA A 365 -25.76 17.38 -33.68
N TYR A 366 -25.00 18.36 -33.18
CA TYR A 366 -25.34 19.80 -33.25
C TYR A 366 -24.71 20.50 -34.46
N LYS A 367 -23.72 19.86 -35.09
CA LYS A 367 -22.94 20.42 -36.20
C LYS A 367 -22.40 19.29 -37.09
N MET A 368 -22.27 19.57 -38.38
CA MET A 368 -21.63 18.70 -39.36
C MET A 368 -20.54 19.50 -40.09
N ASP A 369 -19.30 19.03 -39.99
CA ASP A 369 -18.11 19.59 -40.63
C ASP A 369 -17.66 18.70 -41.79
N PHE A 370 -17.32 19.28 -42.94
CA PHE A 370 -16.94 18.51 -44.12
C PHE A 370 -16.10 19.28 -45.15
N VAL A 371 -15.43 18.51 -46.01
CA VAL A 371 -14.72 18.97 -47.21
C VAL A 371 -15.10 18.09 -48.40
N PHE A 372 -15.00 18.64 -49.61
CA PHE A 372 -15.11 17.84 -50.84
C PHE A 372 -13.72 17.53 -51.38
N PHE A 373 -13.53 16.35 -51.99
CA PHE A 373 -12.24 15.94 -52.56
C PHE A 373 -12.38 14.89 -53.67
N ASN A 374 -11.32 14.72 -54.48
CA ASN A 374 -11.28 13.78 -55.59
C ASN A 374 -10.83 12.36 -55.20
N GLY A 375 -10.85 12.01 -53.91
CA GLY A 375 -10.29 10.75 -53.40
C GLY A 375 -8.75 10.70 -53.32
N GLN A 376 -8.04 11.77 -53.74
CA GLN A 376 -6.58 11.82 -53.80
C GLN A 376 -6.01 13.07 -53.12
N ASN A 377 -5.75 14.13 -53.89
CA ASN A 377 -4.98 15.31 -53.48
C ASN A 377 -5.63 16.66 -53.85
N VAL A 378 -6.76 16.66 -54.58
CA VAL A 378 -7.53 17.89 -54.88
C VAL A 378 -8.70 17.96 -53.91
N TYR A 379 -8.82 19.11 -53.23
CA TYR A 379 -9.82 19.37 -52.20
C TYR A 379 -10.53 20.71 -52.50
N ASP A 380 -11.84 20.79 -52.20
CA ASP A 380 -12.53 22.04 -51.91
C ASP A 380 -12.79 22.10 -50.40
N ASN A 381 -12.09 23.01 -49.73
CA ASN A 381 -12.29 23.36 -48.32
C ASN A 381 -12.55 24.86 -48.17
N ASN A 382 -13.49 25.39 -48.95
CA ASN A 382 -14.12 26.70 -48.78
C ASN A 382 -13.17 27.83 -48.35
N ASP A 383 -12.13 28.07 -49.18
CA ASP A 383 -11.07 29.06 -48.94
C ASP A 383 -10.26 28.89 -47.64
N LYS A 384 -9.99 27.62 -47.29
CA LYS A 384 -9.24 27.14 -46.11
C LYS A 384 -10.03 27.19 -44.79
N LYS A 385 -11.33 26.90 -44.87
CA LYS A 385 -12.20 26.57 -43.75
C LYS A 385 -13.08 25.41 -44.17
N ASP A 386 -13.28 24.43 -43.31
CA ASP A 386 -14.19 23.33 -43.64
C ASP A 386 -15.62 23.88 -43.79
N PHE A 387 -16.44 23.24 -44.63
CA PHE A 387 -17.85 23.56 -44.70
C PHE A 387 -18.51 23.09 -43.40
N SER A 388 -19.39 23.91 -42.84
CA SER A 388 -20.04 23.67 -41.55
C SER A 388 -21.54 23.91 -41.70
N ILE A 389 -22.35 22.93 -41.32
CA ILE A 389 -23.81 23.04 -41.21
C ILE A 389 -24.19 22.86 -39.75
N SER A 390 -24.93 23.83 -39.18
CA SER A 390 -25.55 23.71 -37.86
C SER A 390 -26.81 22.86 -37.93
N VAL A 391 -27.09 22.11 -36.87
CA VAL A 391 -28.30 21.28 -36.74
C VAL A 391 -29.25 21.93 -35.72
N GLU A 392 -30.49 22.17 -36.10
CA GLU A 392 -31.54 22.72 -35.23
C GLU A 392 -32.21 21.63 -34.38
N ASP A 393 -32.77 22.01 -33.23
CA ASP A 393 -33.33 21.10 -32.20
C ASP A 393 -32.35 20.02 -31.68
N ALA A 394 -31.04 20.26 -31.84
CA ALA A 394 -29.98 19.32 -31.49
C ALA A 394 -29.60 19.29 -30.00
N MET A 395 -28.86 18.24 -29.63
CA MET A 395 -28.18 18.10 -28.34
C MET A 395 -27.17 19.23 -28.12
N ASP A 396 -27.23 19.94 -26.99
CA ASP A 396 -26.28 21.03 -26.72
C ASP A 396 -24.84 20.51 -26.49
N PRO A 397 -23.79 21.33 -26.68
CA PRO A 397 -22.41 20.87 -26.55
C PRO A 397 -22.02 20.32 -25.17
N ILE A 398 -22.68 20.73 -24.07
CA ILE A 398 -22.41 20.21 -22.73
C ILE A 398 -23.06 18.84 -22.55
N ALA A 399 -24.30 18.66 -23.04
CA ALA A 399 -24.94 17.35 -23.12
C ALA A 399 -24.15 16.38 -24.03
N PHE A 400 -23.55 16.88 -25.13
CA PHE A 400 -22.71 16.07 -26.00
C PHE A 400 -21.39 15.62 -25.33
N GLU A 401 -20.74 16.47 -24.52
CA GLU A 401 -19.59 16.04 -23.70
C GLU A 401 -19.98 14.98 -22.66
N ASP A 402 -21.14 15.13 -22.00
CA ASP A 402 -21.63 14.13 -21.04
C ASP A 402 -22.01 12.81 -21.74
N PHE A 403 -22.50 12.86 -22.98
CA PHE A 403 -22.73 11.69 -23.83
C PHE A 403 -21.41 11.00 -24.23
N LEU A 404 -20.40 11.77 -24.66
CA LEU A 404 -19.06 11.24 -24.96
C LEU A 404 -18.43 10.56 -23.75
N LEU A 405 -18.69 11.05 -22.53
CA LEU A 405 -18.24 10.39 -21.31
C LEU A 405 -18.92 9.03 -21.08
N GLU A 406 -20.22 8.90 -21.31
CA GLU A 406 -20.93 7.61 -21.17
C GLU A 406 -20.53 6.60 -22.27
N GLU A 407 -20.29 7.04 -23.51
CA GLU A 407 -19.74 6.15 -24.55
C GLU A 407 -18.29 5.73 -24.23
N LYS A 408 -17.44 6.67 -23.80
CA LYS A 408 -16.08 6.35 -23.33
C LYS A 408 -16.09 5.43 -22.12
N ARG A 409 -17.09 5.53 -21.23
CA ARG A 409 -17.27 4.60 -20.11
C ARG A 409 -17.51 3.17 -20.62
N ARG A 410 -18.40 2.99 -21.59
CA ARG A 410 -18.69 1.68 -22.20
C ARG A 410 -17.48 1.10 -22.93
N GLU A 411 -16.72 1.93 -23.63
CA GLU A 411 -15.46 1.55 -24.25
C GLU A 411 -14.42 1.09 -23.21
N LEU A 412 -14.23 1.84 -22.12
CA LEU A 412 -13.33 1.46 -21.03
C LEU A 412 -13.79 0.20 -20.29
N GLU A 413 -15.09 0.03 -20.06
CA GLU A 413 -15.67 -1.20 -19.47
C GLU A 413 -15.52 -2.43 -20.39
N LYS A 414 -15.36 -2.24 -21.70
CA LYS A 414 -15.02 -3.30 -22.67
C LYS A 414 -13.52 -3.59 -22.68
N LEU A 415 -12.69 -2.55 -22.83
CA LEU A 415 -11.24 -2.66 -22.84
C LEU A 415 -10.70 -3.30 -21.55
N ALA A 416 -11.24 -2.93 -20.38
CA ALA A 416 -10.84 -3.52 -19.10
C ALA A 416 -11.15 -5.03 -18.99
N LYS A 417 -12.19 -5.53 -19.68
CA LYS A 417 -12.48 -6.97 -19.74
C LYS A 417 -11.50 -7.70 -20.66
N GLU A 418 -11.25 -7.13 -21.85
CA GLU A 418 -10.27 -7.66 -22.81
C GLU A 418 -8.84 -7.64 -22.24
N GLU A 419 -8.51 -6.63 -21.43
CA GLU A 419 -7.24 -6.51 -20.74
C GLU A 419 -7.11 -7.51 -19.59
N ALA A 420 -8.12 -7.64 -18.72
CA ALA A 420 -8.11 -8.65 -17.66
C ALA A 420 -8.05 -10.09 -18.21
N GLU A 421 -8.62 -10.37 -19.38
CA GLU A 421 -8.47 -11.66 -20.05
C GLU A 421 -7.05 -11.85 -20.62
N ARG A 422 -6.43 -10.79 -21.14
CA ARG A 422 -5.05 -10.80 -21.65
C ARG A 422 -4.03 -10.99 -20.53
N GLU A 423 -4.19 -10.27 -19.42
CA GLU A 423 -3.33 -10.41 -18.23
C GLU A 423 -3.38 -11.83 -17.66
N ARG A 424 -4.58 -12.44 -17.55
CA ARG A 424 -4.72 -13.84 -17.14
C ARG A 424 -3.92 -14.80 -18.01
N LYS A 425 -3.97 -14.63 -19.34
CA LYS A 425 -3.21 -15.48 -20.29
C LYS A 425 -1.70 -15.25 -20.21
N VAL A 426 -1.26 -14.02 -20.00
CA VAL A 426 0.18 -13.69 -19.82
C VAL A 426 0.70 -14.25 -18.50
N GLU A 427 -0.07 -14.16 -17.42
CA GLU A 427 0.33 -14.67 -16.11
C GLU A 427 0.28 -16.20 -16.06
N GLU A 428 -0.67 -16.84 -16.75
CA GLU A 428 -0.68 -18.29 -16.96
C GLU A 428 0.55 -18.78 -17.75
N GLN A 429 0.92 -18.09 -18.84
CA GLN A 429 2.13 -18.39 -19.60
C GLN A 429 3.40 -18.24 -18.74
N ARG A 430 3.51 -17.15 -17.96
CA ARG A 430 4.62 -16.96 -17.00
C ARG A 430 4.68 -18.05 -15.95
N ARG A 431 3.54 -18.49 -15.42
CA ARG A 431 3.48 -19.59 -14.44
C ARG A 431 4.06 -20.87 -15.06
N ILE A 432 3.67 -21.20 -16.29
CA ILE A 432 4.17 -22.39 -17.02
C ILE A 432 5.69 -22.29 -17.28
N GLU A 433 6.20 -21.11 -17.63
CA GLU A 433 7.64 -20.88 -17.86
C GLU A 433 8.45 -20.96 -16.54
N ALA A 434 7.95 -20.36 -15.47
CA ALA A 434 8.57 -20.44 -14.14
C ALA A 434 8.53 -21.85 -13.56
N GLU A 435 7.40 -22.56 -13.70
CA GLU A 435 7.22 -23.94 -13.27
C GLU A 435 8.18 -24.88 -14.01
N ARG A 436 8.39 -24.69 -15.33
CA ARG A 436 9.44 -25.41 -16.07
C ARG A 436 10.83 -25.10 -15.54
N ALA A 437 11.19 -23.83 -15.40
CA ALA A 437 12.53 -23.42 -14.96
C ALA A 437 12.87 -23.95 -13.55
N ALA A 438 11.90 -23.91 -12.63
CA ALA A 438 12.03 -24.49 -11.30
C ALA A 438 12.13 -26.02 -11.36
N SER A 439 11.34 -26.69 -12.21
CA SER A 439 11.42 -28.14 -12.41
C SER A 439 12.75 -28.59 -13.04
N GLU A 440 13.39 -27.76 -13.86
CA GLU A 440 14.74 -28.01 -14.37
C GLU A 440 15.80 -27.83 -13.26
N ALA A 441 15.62 -26.87 -12.36
CA ALA A 441 16.47 -26.64 -11.19
C ALA A 441 16.40 -27.78 -10.15
N ASP A 442 15.19 -28.25 -9.79
CA ASP A 442 14.99 -29.41 -8.91
C ASP A 442 15.75 -30.64 -9.45
N ARG A 443 15.74 -30.84 -10.77
CA ARG A 443 16.40 -31.97 -11.42
C ARG A 443 17.92 -31.84 -11.41
N ALA A 444 18.44 -30.62 -11.56
CA ALA A 444 19.86 -30.36 -11.39
C ALA A 444 20.30 -30.64 -9.94
N GLN A 445 19.51 -30.22 -8.96
CA GLN A 445 19.77 -30.49 -7.54
C GLN A 445 19.71 -32.00 -7.21
N ALA A 446 18.70 -32.71 -7.71
CA ALA A 446 18.58 -34.16 -7.53
C ALA A 446 19.81 -34.91 -8.05
N ARG A 447 20.39 -34.49 -9.18
CA ARG A 447 21.63 -35.08 -9.75
C ARG A 447 22.87 -34.81 -8.90
N VAL A 448 22.99 -33.62 -8.31
CA VAL A 448 24.09 -33.30 -7.39
C VAL A 448 24.00 -34.18 -6.13
N GLU A 449 22.79 -34.37 -5.60
CA GLU A 449 22.55 -35.22 -4.44
C GLU A 449 22.78 -36.72 -4.73
N VAL A 450 22.34 -37.23 -5.89
CA VAL A 450 22.68 -38.58 -6.38
C VAL A 450 24.19 -38.75 -6.51
N GLY A 451 24.91 -37.77 -7.07
CA GLY A 451 26.37 -37.81 -7.20
C GLY A 451 27.07 -37.99 -5.85
N LYS A 452 26.69 -37.20 -4.84
CA LYS A 452 27.20 -37.34 -3.46
C LYS A 452 26.94 -38.73 -2.88
N ARG A 453 25.71 -39.25 -3.06
CA ARG A 453 25.32 -40.60 -2.59
C ARG A 453 26.10 -41.70 -3.31
N GLN A 454 26.34 -41.56 -4.61
CA GLN A 454 27.14 -42.51 -5.38
C GLN A 454 28.59 -42.52 -4.95
N GLU A 455 29.21 -41.36 -4.73
CA GLU A 455 30.56 -41.28 -4.19
C GLU A 455 30.66 -41.91 -2.80
N ALA A 456 29.71 -41.60 -1.89
CA ALA A 456 29.66 -42.19 -0.56
C ALA A 456 29.53 -43.72 -0.59
N LEU A 457 28.56 -44.26 -1.35
CA LEU A 457 28.33 -45.70 -1.46
C LEU A 457 29.52 -46.42 -2.12
N GLN A 458 30.15 -45.83 -3.15
CA GLN A 458 31.36 -46.40 -3.75
C GLN A 458 32.57 -46.37 -2.80
N GLN A 459 32.69 -45.38 -1.91
CA GLN A 459 33.71 -45.38 -0.85
C GLN A 459 33.42 -46.41 0.25
N LEU A 460 32.15 -46.69 0.54
CA LEU A 460 31.74 -47.75 1.47
C LEU A 460 32.04 -49.14 0.91
N ILE A 461 31.62 -49.41 -0.34
CA ILE A 461 31.89 -50.67 -1.06
C ILE A 461 33.39 -50.98 -1.09
N LYS A 462 34.26 -49.98 -1.33
CA LYS A 462 35.73 -50.14 -1.32
C LYS A 462 36.32 -50.55 0.05
N LYS A 463 35.61 -50.29 1.16
CA LYS A 463 36.01 -50.66 2.52
C LYS A 463 35.36 -51.97 3.01
N THR A 464 34.34 -52.45 2.32
CA THR A 464 33.48 -53.55 2.78
C THR A 464 34.15 -54.91 2.58
N ALA A 465 34.26 -55.70 3.64
CA ALA A 465 34.70 -57.09 3.57
C ALA A 465 33.54 -58.04 3.26
N LYS A 466 33.81 -59.21 2.65
CA LYS A 466 32.79 -60.26 2.43
C LYS A 466 32.47 -61.07 3.69
N SER A 467 33.43 -61.14 4.59
CA SER A 467 33.39 -61.76 5.91
C SER A 467 34.63 -61.29 6.68
N VAL A 468 34.61 -61.37 8.01
CA VAL A 468 35.81 -61.15 8.84
C VAL A 468 36.06 -62.41 9.64
N ASP A 469 37.21 -63.05 9.38
CA ASP A 469 37.56 -64.35 9.95
C ASP A 469 37.45 -64.34 11.48
N ASN A 470 36.75 -65.36 12.01
CA ASN A 470 36.44 -65.53 13.43
C ASN A 470 35.57 -64.42 14.09
N VAL A 471 35.04 -63.45 13.31
CA VAL A 471 34.13 -62.40 13.80
C VAL A 471 32.72 -62.53 13.21
N TRP A 472 32.56 -62.49 11.88
CA TRP A 472 31.25 -62.58 11.23
C TRP A 472 31.32 -63.11 9.78
N TYR A 473 30.22 -63.71 9.32
CA TYR A 473 30.01 -64.10 7.91
C TYR A 473 28.51 -64.28 7.59
N ILE A 474 28.15 -64.36 6.31
CA ILE A 474 26.78 -64.57 5.83
C ILE A 474 26.69 -65.92 5.09
N GLU A 475 25.56 -66.63 5.24
CA GLU A 475 25.29 -67.94 4.64
C GLU A 475 23.85 -67.99 4.05
N PRO A 476 23.65 -68.26 2.75
CA PRO A 476 24.66 -68.50 1.72
C PRO A 476 25.52 -67.26 1.40
N SER A 477 26.71 -67.46 0.83
CA SER A 477 27.63 -66.39 0.45
C SER A 477 27.32 -65.72 -0.90
N GLU A 478 26.33 -66.24 -1.63
CA GLU A 478 25.75 -65.65 -2.84
C GLU A 478 24.25 -65.48 -2.62
N PHE A 479 23.76 -64.25 -2.76
CA PHE A 479 22.39 -63.85 -2.48
C PHE A 479 22.05 -62.53 -3.21
N LYS A 480 20.77 -62.19 -3.28
CA LYS A 480 20.20 -60.93 -3.80
C LYS A 480 19.22 -60.33 -2.79
N GLY A 481 18.58 -59.21 -3.15
CA GLY A 481 17.37 -58.74 -2.47
C GLY A 481 16.23 -59.78 -2.49
N ASP A 482 15.34 -59.70 -1.51
CA ASP A 482 14.30 -60.68 -1.12
C ASP A 482 14.81 -62.05 -0.62
N ASP A 483 16.11 -62.37 -0.73
CA ASP A 483 16.62 -63.63 -0.21
C ASP A 483 16.71 -63.59 1.34
N MET A 484 16.35 -64.70 2.00
CA MET A 484 16.58 -64.86 3.44
C MET A 484 17.96 -65.49 3.69
N VAL A 485 18.87 -64.70 4.27
CA VAL A 485 20.23 -65.12 4.64
C VAL A 485 20.34 -65.38 6.14
N ARG A 486 21.33 -66.18 6.55
CA ARG A 486 21.79 -66.25 7.95
C ARG A 486 23.02 -65.40 8.12
N LEU A 487 22.94 -64.38 8.97
CA LEU A 487 24.09 -63.56 9.35
C LEU A 487 24.59 -64.08 10.69
N TYR A 488 25.83 -64.58 10.70
CA TYR A 488 26.49 -65.16 11.87
C TYR A 488 27.48 -64.17 12.49
N TYR A 489 27.47 -64.09 13.81
CA TYR A 489 28.40 -63.30 14.63
C TYR A 489 28.99 -64.19 15.74
N ASN A 490 30.28 -64.04 16.01
CA ASN A 490 30.95 -64.70 17.12
C ASN A 490 30.88 -63.82 18.36
N ARG A 491 30.02 -64.17 19.33
CA ARG A 491 29.86 -63.38 20.56
C ARG A 491 31.18 -63.23 21.33
N SER A 492 32.08 -64.20 21.21
CA SER A 492 33.37 -64.18 21.91
C SER A 492 34.45 -63.32 21.25
N SER A 493 34.20 -62.70 20.09
CA SER A 493 35.19 -61.83 19.42
C SER A 493 35.02 -60.33 19.69
N GLY A 494 33.94 -59.90 20.34
CA GLY A 494 33.59 -58.48 20.52
C GLY A 494 33.18 -58.10 21.96
N PRO A 495 32.77 -56.83 22.20
CA PRO A 495 32.39 -56.34 23.53
C PRO A 495 31.15 -57.05 24.12
N LEU A 496 30.37 -57.74 23.29
CA LEU A 496 29.17 -58.49 23.68
C LEU A 496 29.45 -59.88 24.29
N ALA A 497 30.71 -60.22 24.57
CA ALA A 497 31.12 -61.51 25.15
C ALA A 497 30.43 -61.91 26.47
N HIS A 498 29.77 -60.96 27.15
CA HIS A 498 29.03 -61.18 28.39
C HIS A 498 27.51 -60.92 28.27
N ALA A 499 27.01 -60.60 27.08
CA ALA A 499 25.58 -60.38 26.84
C ALA A 499 24.79 -61.69 26.92
N ASN A 500 23.68 -61.70 27.67
CA ASN A 500 22.81 -62.87 27.83
C ASN A 500 21.86 -63.08 26.64
N GLU A 501 21.55 -61.98 25.94
CA GLU A 501 20.76 -61.94 24.73
C GLU A 501 21.57 -61.18 23.66
N LEU A 502 21.26 -61.41 22.38
CA LEU A 502 21.91 -60.73 21.26
C LEU A 502 20.89 -60.33 20.21
N TRP A 503 20.99 -59.12 19.72
CA TRP A 503 20.19 -58.59 18.62
C TRP A 503 21.09 -58.04 17.51
N ILE A 504 20.57 -58.05 16.28
CA ILE A 504 21.13 -57.32 15.14
C ILE A 504 20.20 -56.15 14.85
N HIS A 505 20.78 -54.95 14.86
CA HIS A 505 20.15 -53.73 14.39
C HIS A 505 20.81 -53.38 13.07
N GLY A 506 20.06 -53.35 11.97
CA GLY A 506 20.60 -53.18 10.62
C GLY A 506 19.76 -52.33 9.69
N GLY A 507 20.41 -51.79 8.68
CA GLY A 507 19.87 -51.04 7.56
C GLY A 507 20.50 -51.50 6.25
N HIS A 508 20.43 -50.65 5.23
CA HIS A 508 21.07 -50.91 3.95
C HIS A 508 21.46 -49.60 3.23
N ASN A 509 22.38 -49.73 2.26
CA ASN A 509 22.88 -48.66 1.40
C ASN A 509 23.42 -47.43 2.18
N ASN A 510 24.25 -47.67 3.19
CA ASN A 510 24.73 -46.68 4.17
C ASN A 510 23.59 -46.13 5.05
N TRP A 511 22.82 -47.03 5.66
CA TRP A 511 21.67 -46.72 6.54
C TRP A 511 20.63 -45.78 5.90
N LYS A 512 20.44 -45.85 4.57
CA LYS A 512 19.61 -44.92 3.77
C LYS A 512 18.24 -44.66 4.40
N ASP A 513 17.54 -45.75 4.74
CA ASP A 513 16.18 -45.75 5.28
C ASP A 513 16.17 -45.99 6.81
N GLY A 514 17.32 -45.79 7.46
CA GLY A 514 17.50 -46.01 8.89
C GLY A 514 17.52 -47.48 9.30
N LEU A 515 16.93 -47.77 10.46
CA LEU A 515 16.85 -49.12 11.03
C LEU A 515 15.68 -49.91 10.40
N THR A 516 15.99 -50.80 9.46
CA THR A 516 15.00 -51.63 8.75
C THR A 516 15.02 -53.11 9.18
N ILE A 517 16.05 -53.54 9.90
CA ILE A 517 16.27 -54.91 10.39
C ILE A 517 16.47 -54.83 11.92
N ALA A 518 15.62 -55.52 12.68
CA ALA A 518 15.73 -55.60 14.14
C ALA A 518 15.37 -57.01 14.60
N GLU A 519 16.36 -57.91 14.60
CA GLU A 519 16.16 -59.36 14.80
C GLU A 519 17.01 -59.89 15.94
N ARG A 520 16.51 -60.89 16.67
CA ARG A 520 17.28 -61.56 17.72
C ARG A 520 18.15 -62.67 17.11
N LEU A 521 19.37 -62.82 17.61
CA LEU A 521 20.24 -63.92 17.22
C LEU A 521 19.94 -65.17 18.08
N ASP A 522 19.82 -66.32 17.44
CA ASP A 522 19.78 -67.64 18.09
C ASP A 522 21.19 -68.26 18.11
N LYS A 523 21.52 -69.06 19.13
CA LYS A 523 22.83 -69.73 19.20
C LYS A 523 22.95 -70.86 18.17
N SER A 524 24.10 -70.99 17.52
CA SER A 524 24.39 -72.05 16.57
C SER A 524 24.86 -73.33 17.27
N GLU A 525 24.04 -74.39 17.21
CA GLU A 525 24.42 -75.75 17.68
C GLU A 525 25.32 -76.52 16.70
N ARG A 526 25.60 -75.96 15.50
CA ARG A 526 26.21 -76.69 14.38
C ARG A 526 27.66 -76.33 14.06
N LYS A 527 28.28 -75.42 14.80
CA LYS A 527 29.66 -74.95 14.56
C LYS A 527 30.38 -74.78 15.89
N ASP A 528 31.62 -75.25 15.97
CA ASP A 528 32.45 -75.10 17.18
C ASP A 528 32.79 -73.62 17.43
N GLY A 529 32.52 -73.13 18.64
CA GLY A 529 32.71 -71.74 19.04
C GLY A 529 31.45 -71.11 19.66
N ASP A 530 31.52 -69.83 20.03
CA ASP A 530 30.36 -69.08 20.55
C ASP A 530 29.68 -68.30 19.42
N TRP A 531 29.28 -69.03 18.38
CA TRP A 531 28.61 -68.50 17.19
C TRP A 531 27.09 -68.37 17.39
N TRP A 532 26.56 -67.22 17.06
CA TRP A 532 25.13 -66.88 17.09
C TRP A 532 24.72 -66.36 15.71
N TYR A 533 23.43 -66.45 15.34
CA TYR A 533 22.96 -66.01 14.04
C TYR A 533 21.53 -65.48 14.05
N ALA A 534 21.27 -64.47 13.23
CA ALA A 534 19.93 -64.01 12.89
C ALA A 534 19.55 -64.51 11.48
N LYS A 535 18.24 -64.60 11.21
CA LYS A 535 17.73 -64.74 9.84
C LYS A 535 17.33 -63.35 9.37
N VAL A 536 18.00 -62.84 8.34
CA VAL A 536 17.74 -61.51 7.79
C VAL A 536 17.18 -61.69 6.39
N VAL A 537 16.04 -61.05 6.11
CA VAL A 537 15.58 -60.86 4.73
C VAL A 537 16.34 -59.66 4.17
N VAL A 538 17.07 -59.87 3.07
CA VAL A 538 17.84 -58.81 2.42
C VAL A 538 16.87 -57.88 1.70
N PRO A 539 16.88 -56.55 1.93
CA PRO A 539 16.00 -55.63 1.22
C PRO A 539 16.17 -55.73 -0.30
N ASP A 540 15.08 -55.59 -1.04
CA ASP A 540 15.02 -55.75 -2.49
C ASP A 540 16.00 -54.84 -3.25
N GLN A 541 16.14 -53.59 -2.80
CA GLN A 541 17.05 -52.58 -3.35
C GLN A 541 18.44 -52.52 -2.68
N ALA A 542 18.80 -53.49 -1.84
CA ALA A 542 20.10 -53.49 -1.15
C ALA A 542 21.28 -53.80 -2.10
N VAL A 543 22.27 -52.90 -2.09
CA VAL A 543 23.61 -53.04 -2.68
C VAL A 543 24.64 -53.32 -1.57
N VAL A 544 24.46 -52.71 -0.39
CA VAL A 544 25.20 -52.98 0.83
C VAL A 544 24.21 -53.18 1.98
N LEU A 545 24.42 -54.20 2.82
CA LEU A 545 23.79 -54.32 4.13
C LEU A 545 24.68 -53.65 5.18
N ASP A 546 24.08 -52.91 6.11
CA ASP A 546 24.77 -52.22 7.21
C ASP A 546 24.20 -52.71 8.54
N TRP A 547 25.01 -52.96 9.57
CA TRP A 547 24.49 -53.34 10.89
C TRP A 547 25.44 -53.12 12.06
N VAL A 548 24.86 -53.13 13.25
CA VAL A 548 25.53 -53.26 14.55
C VAL A 548 24.92 -54.43 15.32
N LEU A 549 25.67 -55.03 16.24
CA LEU A 549 25.12 -56.01 17.18
C LEU A 549 24.89 -55.35 18.53
N THR A 550 23.87 -55.80 19.27
CA THR A 550 23.46 -55.25 20.57
C THR A 550 23.14 -56.33 21.58
N ASP A 551 23.12 -55.96 22.87
CA ASP A 551 22.70 -56.81 23.99
C ASP A 551 21.17 -56.85 24.23
N GLY A 552 20.40 -56.11 23.44
CA GLY A 552 18.93 -56.03 23.51
C GLY A 552 18.30 -55.40 22.27
N PRO A 553 16.94 -55.38 22.21
CA PRO A 553 16.19 -54.80 21.10
C PRO A 553 16.27 -53.26 21.05
N PRO A 554 15.71 -52.60 20.01
CA PRO A 554 15.72 -51.15 19.89
C PRO A 554 15.12 -50.46 21.13
N HIS A 555 15.67 -49.29 21.47
CA HIS A 555 15.39 -48.51 22.69
C HIS A 555 15.76 -49.16 24.03
N ASN A 556 16.05 -50.48 24.07
CA ASN A 556 16.46 -51.20 25.30
C ASN A 556 17.93 -51.66 25.30
N ALA A 557 18.63 -51.59 24.17
CA ALA A 557 20.05 -51.93 24.05
C ALA A 557 20.97 -50.93 24.79
N VAL A 558 21.94 -51.46 25.55
CA VAL A 558 22.90 -50.68 26.36
C VAL A 558 24.33 -50.87 25.85
N VAL A 559 24.67 -52.08 25.39
CA VAL A 559 26.00 -52.41 24.84
C VAL A 559 25.87 -52.68 23.34
N TYR A 560 26.78 -52.07 22.56
CA TYR A 560 26.82 -52.15 21.11
C TYR A 560 28.19 -52.67 20.66
N ASP A 561 28.21 -53.62 19.73
CA ASP A 561 29.36 -53.83 18.85
C ASP A 561 29.09 -53.18 17.50
N ASN A 562 29.81 -52.09 17.23
CA ASN A 562 29.77 -51.32 15.99
C ASN A 562 31.13 -51.31 15.27
N ASN A 563 31.88 -52.42 15.37
CA ASN A 563 33.13 -52.62 14.62
C ASN A 563 34.14 -51.47 14.82
N ASN A 564 34.31 -51.01 16.07
CA ASN A 564 35.13 -49.83 16.43
C ASN A 564 34.67 -48.52 15.74
N ARG A 565 33.35 -48.23 15.77
CA ARG A 565 32.72 -47.06 15.12
C ARG A 565 32.86 -47.03 13.59
N GLN A 566 32.91 -48.20 12.96
CA GLN A 566 32.90 -48.33 11.50
C GLN A 566 31.67 -49.08 10.99
N ASP A 567 30.83 -49.57 11.90
CA ASP A 567 29.73 -50.51 11.66
C ASP A 567 30.17 -51.78 10.92
N PHE A 568 29.30 -52.78 10.85
CA PHE A 568 29.51 -53.95 10.02
C PHE A 568 28.80 -53.77 8.69
N HIS A 569 29.47 -54.13 7.58
CA HIS A 569 28.96 -53.97 6.24
C HIS A 569 29.17 -55.25 5.41
N ALA A 570 28.25 -55.53 4.49
CA ALA A 570 28.40 -56.60 3.50
C ALA A 570 27.80 -56.20 2.14
N ILE A 571 28.55 -56.40 1.06
CA ILE A 571 28.06 -56.19 -0.32
C ILE A 571 27.04 -57.30 -0.66
N VAL A 572 25.89 -56.92 -1.22
CA VAL A 572 24.89 -57.85 -1.76
C VAL A 572 25.37 -58.38 -3.13
N PRO A 573 25.71 -59.67 -3.28
CA PRO A 573 26.43 -60.15 -4.47
C PRO A 573 25.69 -60.05 -5.80
N ASN A 574 24.35 -60.16 -5.79
CA ASN A 574 23.49 -60.14 -6.98
C ASN A 574 22.44 -59.02 -6.88
N SER A 575 22.88 -57.79 -6.61
CA SER A 575 22.02 -56.60 -6.50
C SER A 575 21.46 -56.10 -7.84
N ILE A 576 20.54 -55.13 -7.77
CA ILE A 576 20.01 -54.39 -8.94
C ILE A 576 21.17 -53.71 -9.70
N PRO A 577 21.18 -53.67 -11.05
CA PRO A 577 22.20 -52.96 -11.82
C PRO A 577 22.34 -51.49 -11.40
N GLU A 578 23.57 -51.04 -11.13
CA GLU A 578 23.90 -49.71 -10.58
C GLU A 578 23.24 -48.56 -11.36
N GLU A 579 23.21 -48.64 -12.70
CA GLU A 579 22.59 -47.65 -13.58
C GLU A 579 21.08 -47.47 -13.34
N LEU A 580 20.35 -48.54 -13.02
CA LEU A 580 18.90 -48.49 -12.77
C LEU A 580 18.60 -47.92 -11.39
N TYR A 581 19.38 -48.33 -10.38
CA TYR A 581 19.26 -47.84 -9.01
C TYR A 581 19.43 -46.32 -8.93
N TRP A 582 20.47 -45.75 -9.55
CA TRP A 582 20.70 -44.30 -9.51
C TRP A 582 19.68 -43.48 -10.32
N VAL A 583 19.10 -44.05 -11.38
CA VAL A 583 17.99 -43.40 -12.12
C VAL A 583 16.72 -43.36 -11.28
N GLU A 584 16.45 -44.40 -10.48
CA GLU A 584 15.33 -44.38 -9.54
C GLU A 584 15.59 -43.44 -8.35
N GLU A 585 16.80 -43.38 -7.80
CA GLU A 585 17.19 -42.37 -6.79
C GLU A 585 17.05 -40.92 -7.33
N GLU A 586 17.52 -40.60 -8.56
CA GLU A 586 17.29 -39.27 -9.19
C GLU A 586 15.79 -38.95 -9.16
N HIS A 587 14.95 -39.91 -9.52
CA HIS A 587 13.51 -39.73 -9.63
C HIS A 587 12.77 -39.72 -8.28
N GLN A 588 13.29 -40.36 -7.23
CA GLN A 588 12.77 -40.25 -5.86
C GLN A 588 13.11 -38.88 -5.26
N ILE A 589 14.38 -38.47 -5.32
CA ILE A 589 14.86 -37.18 -4.78
C ILE A 589 14.19 -36.01 -5.52
N TYR A 590 14.09 -36.09 -6.86
CA TYR A 590 13.40 -35.10 -7.68
C TYR A 590 11.93 -34.90 -7.29
N ARG A 591 11.17 -35.99 -7.10
CA ARG A 591 9.76 -35.90 -6.67
C ARG A 591 9.62 -35.29 -5.28
N LYS A 592 10.53 -35.62 -4.34
CA LYS A 592 10.56 -35.01 -3.01
C LYS A 592 10.85 -33.51 -3.08
N LEU A 593 11.83 -33.07 -3.88
CA LEU A 593 12.14 -31.65 -4.10
C LEU A 593 10.95 -30.90 -4.72
N GLN A 594 10.28 -31.48 -5.71
CA GLN A 594 9.06 -30.90 -6.31
C GLN A 594 7.94 -30.70 -5.27
N GLU A 595 7.70 -31.69 -4.40
CA GLU A 595 6.64 -31.61 -3.38
C GLU A 595 6.99 -30.63 -2.25
N GLU A 596 8.23 -30.63 -1.77
CA GLU A 596 8.72 -29.63 -0.81
C GLU A 596 8.67 -28.21 -1.37
N ARG A 597 9.03 -28.02 -2.66
CA ARG A 597 8.91 -26.72 -3.33
C ARG A 597 7.45 -26.32 -3.47
N ARG A 598 6.55 -27.20 -3.94
CA ARG A 598 5.11 -26.93 -4.07
C ARG A 598 4.52 -26.46 -2.74
N LEU A 599 4.75 -27.20 -1.66
CA LEU A 599 4.26 -26.85 -0.32
C LEU A 599 4.83 -25.51 0.18
N ARG A 600 6.11 -25.22 -0.09
CA ARG A 600 6.74 -23.93 0.24
C ARG A 600 6.16 -22.77 -0.58
N GLU A 601 5.94 -22.97 -1.88
CA GLU A 601 5.37 -21.98 -2.80
C GLU A 601 3.89 -21.70 -2.47
N GLU A 602 3.09 -22.74 -2.20
CA GLU A 602 1.70 -22.65 -1.72
C GLU A 602 1.62 -21.91 -0.38
N ALA A 603 2.50 -22.21 0.58
CA ALA A 603 2.55 -21.52 1.87
C ALA A 603 2.94 -20.04 1.75
N ILE A 604 3.97 -19.71 0.96
CA ILE A 604 4.39 -18.33 0.68
C ILE A 604 3.26 -17.57 -0.01
N ARG A 605 2.62 -18.18 -1.01
CA ARG A 605 1.51 -17.59 -1.75
C ARG A 605 0.29 -17.33 -0.86
N ALA A 606 -0.14 -18.33 -0.08
CA ALA A 606 -1.26 -18.16 0.86
C ALA A 606 -0.97 -17.08 1.90
N LYS A 607 0.27 -16.98 2.40
CA LYS A 607 0.69 -15.92 3.31
C LYS A 607 0.64 -14.53 2.65
N ALA A 608 1.08 -14.42 1.40
CA ALA A 608 1.03 -13.19 0.62
C ALA A 608 -0.41 -12.76 0.28
N GLU A 609 -1.26 -13.69 -0.17
CA GLU A 609 -2.67 -13.44 -0.47
C GLU A 609 -3.45 -13.02 0.79
N LYS A 610 -3.24 -13.69 1.94
CA LYS A 610 -3.81 -13.25 3.23
C LYS A 610 -3.32 -11.85 3.62
N THR A 611 -2.03 -11.56 3.46
CA THR A 611 -1.46 -10.23 3.77
C THR A 611 -2.06 -9.14 2.88
N ALA A 612 -2.23 -9.40 1.58
CA ALA A 612 -2.86 -8.48 0.65
C ALA A 612 -4.35 -8.22 0.98
N LEU A 613 -5.09 -9.28 1.33
CA LEU A 613 -6.49 -9.16 1.75
C LEU A 613 -6.63 -8.32 3.02
N MET A 614 -5.85 -8.61 4.07
CA MET A 614 -5.87 -7.84 5.33
C MET A 614 -5.54 -6.35 5.11
N LYS A 615 -4.57 -6.03 4.24
CA LYS A 615 -4.25 -4.64 3.88
C LYS A 615 -5.41 -3.95 3.14
N ALA A 616 -6.01 -4.61 2.15
CA ALA A 616 -7.13 -4.07 1.38
C ALA A 616 -8.37 -3.83 2.26
N GLU A 617 -8.68 -4.77 3.16
CA GLU A 617 -9.76 -4.63 4.13
C GLU A 617 -9.49 -3.50 5.13
N THR A 618 -8.27 -3.42 5.68
CA THR A 618 -7.87 -2.34 6.60
C THR A 618 -8.01 -0.97 5.93
N LYS A 619 -7.47 -0.79 4.72
CA LYS A 619 -7.55 0.47 3.96
C LYS A 619 -9.00 0.88 3.69
N LYS A 620 -9.89 -0.08 3.43
CA LYS A 620 -11.34 0.13 3.28
C LYS A 620 -12.04 0.46 4.61
N ARG A 621 -11.74 -0.26 5.69
CA ARG A 621 -12.27 -0.01 7.06
C ARG A 621 -11.91 1.40 7.51
N THR A 622 -10.64 1.79 7.37
CA THR A 622 -10.13 3.11 7.76
C THR A 622 -10.75 4.25 6.95
N LEU A 623 -10.93 4.09 5.64
CA LEU A 623 -11.63 5.07 4.81
C LEU A 623 -13.09 5.24 5.24
N LYS A 624 -13.80 4.13 5.51
CA LYS A 624 -15.17 4.16 6.03
C LYS A 624 -15.26 4.83 7.42
N THR A 625 -14.34 4.51 8.33
CA THR A 625 -14.27 5.12 9.68
C THR A 625 -13.95 6.61 9.60
N PHE A 626 -13.12 7.06 8.65
CA PHE A 626 -12.87 8.48 8.39
C PHE A 626 -14.13 9.24 7.95
N LEU A 627 -14.90 8.70 7.01
CA LEU A 627 -16.14 9.32 6.56
C LEU A 627 -17.21 9.33 7.67
N LEU A 628 -17.20 8.33 8.56
CA LEU A 628 -18.10 8.27 9.72
C LEU A 628 -17.66 9.17 10.88
N SER A 629 -16.37 9.37 11.14
CA SER A 629 -15.93 10.25 12.23
C SER A 629 -16.24 11.73 11.97
N GLN A 630 -16.32 12.14 10.69
CA GLN A 630 -16.80 13.48 10.33
C GLN A 630 -18.30 13.68 10.56
N LYS A 631 -19.12 12.63 10.75
CA LYS A 631 -20.60 12.67 10.81
C LYS A 631 -21.19 13.69 11.80
N HIS A 632 -20.47 14.01 12.87
CA HIS A 632 -20.86 15.02 13.85
C HIS A 632 -20.87 16.46 13.28
N ILE A 633 -20.15 16.72 12.18
CA ILE A 633 -20.14 17.96 11.39
C ILE A 633 -20.76 17.73 10.01
N VAL A 634 -20.31 16.72 9.26
CA VAL A 634 -20.76 16.46 7.88
C VAL A 634 -20.73 14.97 7.52
N TYR A 635 -21.69 14.49 6.72
CA TYR A 635 -21.66 13.17 6.09
C TYR A 635 -22.46 13.13 4.79
N THR A 636 -22.34 12.04 4.04
CA THR A 636 -23.06 11.79 2.78
C THR A 636 -23.93 10.55 2.84
N GLU A 637 -25.01 10.56 2.06
CA GLU A 637 -25.85 9.39 1.78
C GLU A 637 -26.07 9.27 0.26
N PRO A 638 -25.57 8.20 -0.40
CA PRO A 638 -24.73 7.13 0.16
C PRO A 638 -23.36 7.63 0.66
N LEU A 639 -22.74 6.85 1.56
CA LEU A 639 -21.41 7.15 2.08
C LEU A 639 -20.33 6.95 1.00
N ASP A 640 -20.39 5.82 0.30
CA ASP A 640 -19.51 5.48 -0.82
C ASP A 640 -20.06 6.10 -2.13
N MET A 641 -19.80 7.40 -2.34
CA MET A 641 -20.24 8.13 -3.52
C MET A 641 -19.63 7.62 -4.83
N LYS A 642 -20.44 7.51 -5.89
CA LYS A 642 -19.96 7.16 -7.23
C LYS A 642 -20.23 8.26 -8.25
N ALA A 643 -19.40 8.33 -9.26
CA ALA A 643 -19.60 9.20 -10.41
C ALA A 643 -20.88 8.80 -11.16
N GLY A 644 -21.77 9.76 -11.44
CA GLY A 644 -23.09 9.55 -12.04
C GLY A 644 -24.26 9.48 -11.04
N ASP A 645 -24.00 9.09 -9.78
CA ASP A 645 -25.03 8.95 -8.73
C ASP A 645 -25.52 10.31 -8.22
N THR A 646 -26.67 10.29 -7.53
CA THR A 646 -27.18 11.43 -6.75
C THR A 646 -26.89 11.20 -5.27
N VAL A 647 -26.26 12.18 -4.61
CA VAL A 647 -25.91 12.14 -3.18
C VAL A 647 -26.64 13.22 -2.40
N THR A 648 -27.01 12.93 -1.16
CA THR A 648 -27.43 13.93 -0.17
C THR A 648 -26.29 14.21 0.80
N VAL A 649 -25.90 15.48 0.91
CA VAL A 649 -24.91 15.98 1.88
C VAL A 649 -25.65 16.50 3.11
N PHE A 650 -25.31 15.97 4.28
CA PHE A 650 -25.85 16.37 5.58
C PHE A 650 -24.80 17.16 6.36
N TYR A 651 -25.19 18.27 6.98
CA TYR A 651 -24.31 19.17 7.71
C TYR A 651 -24.93 19.63 9.03
N ASN A 652 -24.16 19.65 10.11
CA ASN A 652 -24.60 20.08 11.44
C ASN A 652 -23.98 21.45 11.80
N PRO A 653 -24.70 22.57 11.57
CA PRO A 653 -24.16 23.90 11.86
C PRO A 653 -23.84 24.11 13.34
N ALA A 654 -24.48 23.37 14.27
CA ALA A 654 -24.28 23.57 15.71
C ALA A 654 -22.86 23.26 16.20
N ASN A 655 -22.11 22.42 15.48
CA ASN A 655 -20.73 22.06 15.80
C ASN A 655 -19.67 22.92 15.06
N THR A 656 -20.06 24.09 14.53
CA THR A 656 -19.24 24.88 13.60
C THR A 656 -19.33 26.39 13.85
N VAL A 657 -18.60 27.18 13.05
CA VAL A 657 -18.71 28.66 13.02
C VAL A 657 -20.07 29.18 12.54
N LEU A 658 -20.95 28.31 12.03
CA LEU A 658 -22.32 28.62 11.62
C LEU A 658 -23.38 28.24 12.67
N HIS A 659 -22.97 27.95 13.91
CA HIS A 659 -23.91 27.74 15.01
C HIS A 659 -24.82 28.97 15.24
N GLY A 660 -26.13 28.72 15.38
CA GLY A 660 -27.13 29.77 15.63
C GLY A 660 -27.49 30.62 14.41
N LYS A 661 -27.06 30.26 13.19
CA LYS A 661 -27.46 30.96 11.95
C LYS A 661 -28.85 30.51 11.49
N SER A 662 -29.62 31.45 10.94
CA SER A 662 -31.00 31.22 10.47
C SER A 662 -31.10 30.55 9.11
N GLU A 663 -30.05 30.69 8.28
CA GLU A 663 -29.91 30.00 7.00
C GLU A 663 -28.51 29.41 6.89
N ILE A 664 -28.40 28.31 6.15
CA ILE A 664 -27.15 27.67 5.75
C ILE A 664 -27.22 27.42 4.24
N TRP A 665 -26.18 27.82 3.53
CA TRP A 665 -26.05 27.69 2.08
C TRP A 665 -24.87 26.78 1.73
N PHE A 666 -25.15 25.73 0.97
CA PHE A 666 -24.20 24.76 0.44
C PHE A 666 -23.64 25.26 -0.89
N ARG A 667 -22.32 25.44 -0.98
CA ARG A 667 -21.62 25.76 -2.23
C ARG A 667 -20.76 24.58 -2.63
N CYS A 668 -20.94 24.10 -3.85
CA CYS A 668 -20.37 22.84 -4.31
C CYS A 668 -19.64 23.02 -5.65
N SER A 669 -18.55 22.28 -5.85
CA SER A 669 -17.90 22.03 -7.13
C SER A 669 -17.36 20.60 -7.14
N PHE A 670 -16.60 20.25 -8.17
CA PHE A 670 -15.91 18.98 -8.28
C PHE A 670 -14.46 19.19 -8.75
N ASN A 671 -13.65 18.15 -8.58
CA ASN A 671 -12.28 18.08 -9.08
C ASN A 671 -11.40 19.24 -8.57
N ARG A 672 -11.32 19.41 -7.24
CA ARG A 672 -10.56 20.45 -6.54
C ARG A 672 -10.94 21.88 -6.97
N TRP A 673 -12.24 22.11 -7.14
CA TRP A 673 -12.88 23.31 -7.71
C TRP A 673 -12.58 23.59 -9.20
N THR A 674 -11.99 22.63 -9.94
CA THR A 674 -11.55 22.83 -11.34
C THR A 674 -12.41 22.13 -12.42
N HIS A 675 -13.58 21.56 -12.06
CA HIS A 675 -14.49 20.91 -13.01
C HIS A 675 -14.97 21.84 -14.15
N ARG A 676 -15.17 21.30 -15.36
CA ARG A 676 -15.53 22.08 -16.57
C ARG A 676 -16.83 22.88 -16.44
N LYS A 677 -17.76 22.45 -15.56
CA LYS A 677 -19.06 23.12 -15.35
C LYS A 677 -18.96 24.25 -14.31
N GLY A 678 -17.79 24.45 -13.71
CA GLY A 678 -17.57 25.41 -12.62
C GLY A 678 -18.26 24.99 -11.31
N PRO A 679 -18.25 25.87 -10.30
CA PRO A 679 -19.07 25.69 -9.10
C PRO A 679 -20.56 25.68 -9.47
N LEU A 680 -21.31 24.81 -8.82
CA LEU A 680 -22.77 24.78 -8.89
C LEU A 680 -23.36 26.04 -8.22
N PRO A 681 -24.57 26.49 -8.64
CA PRO A 681 -25.30 27.54 -7.93
C PRO A 681 -25.44 27.22 -6.43
N PRO A 682 -25.31 28.21 -5.53
CA PRO A 682 -25.49 27.99 -4.10
C PRO A 682 -26.87 27.39 -3.79
N GLN A 683 -26.92 26.31 -3.00
CA GLN A 683 -28.17 25.69 -2.59
C GLN A 683 -28.47 26.02 -1.12
N ARG A 684 -29.63 26.58 -0.81
CA ARG A 684 -30.06 26.71 0.59
C ARG A 684 -30.38 25.33 1.16
N MET A 685 -29.73 24.96 2.26
CA MET A 685 -29.92 23.65 2.89
C MET A 685 -31.26 23.59 3.64
N VAL A 686 -31.88 22.41 3.63
CA VAL A 686 -33.19 22.16 4.25
C VAL A 686 -33.00 21.40 5.57
N PRO A 687 -33.67 21.76 6.68
CA PRO A 687 -33.62 20.99 7.92
C PRO A 687 -34.03 19.52 7.74
N VAL A 688 -33.41 18.64 8.52
CA VAL A 688 -33.81 17.23 8.62
C VAL A 688 -34.85 17.08 9.75
N GLU A 689 -35.92 16.33 9.49
CA GLU A 689 -36.94 16.05 10.51
C GLU A 689 -36.33 15.40 11.75
N ASN A 690 -36.62 15.95 12.92
CA ASN A 690 -36.11 15.52 14.23
C ASN A 690 -34.57 15.47 14.38
N GLY A 691 -33.81 16.17 13.53
CA GLY A 691 -32.34 16.22 13.56
C GLY A 691 -31.75 17.61 13.80
N SER A 692 -30.48 17.67 14.22
CA SER A 692 -29.67 18.91 14.26
C SER A 692 -29.02 19.25 12.91
N HIS A 693 -29.08 18.35 11.93
CA HIS A 693 -28.50 18.53 10.61
C HIS A 693 -29.47 19.23 9.64
N VAL A 694 -28.89 19.98 8.71
CA VAL A 694 -29.52 20.42 7.45
C VAL A 694 -28.95 19.58 6.29
N LYS A 695 -29.67 19.49 5.16
CA LYS A 695 -29.27 18.71 3.98
C LYS A 695 -29.42 19.45 2.66
N ALA A 696 -28.61 19.07 1.69
CA ALA A 696 -28.71 19.46 0.27
C ALA A 696 -28.43 18.24 -0.61
N THR A 697 -28.90 18.24 -1.86
CA THR A 697 -28.81 17.07 -2.76
C THR A 697 -28.18 17.49 -4.09
N VAL A 698 -27.27 16.67 -4.60
CA VAL A 698 -26.46 16.98 -5.79
C VAL A 698 -26.19 15.73 -6.62
N LYS A 699 -26.25 15.86 -7.95
CA LYS A 699 -25.86 14.80 -8.88
C LYS A 699 -24.37 14.93 -9.23
N ILE A 700 -23.66 13.83 -9.16
CA ILE A 700 -22.21 13.77 -9.36
C ILE A 700 -21.90 13.54 -10.85
N PRO A 701 -21.03 14.35 -11.51
CA PRO A 701 -20.60 14.11 -12.88
C PRO A 701 -19.88 12.76 -13.07
N LEU A 702 -19.98 12.16 -14.26
CA LEU A 702 -19.26 10.92 -14.62
C LEU A 702 -17.72 11.08 -14.60
N ASP A 703 -17.22 12.31 -14.68
CA ASP A 703 -15.81 12.66 -14.65
C ASP A 703 -15.35 13.29 -13.32
N ALA A 704 -16.16 13.22 -12.27
CA ALA A 704 -15.76 13.66 -10.93
C ALA A 704 -14.94 12.57 -10.20
N TYR A 705 -13.81 12.97 -9.58
CA TYR A 705 -13.01 12.14 -8.66
C TYR A 705 -13.07 12.62 -7.20
N VAL A 706 -13.55 13.84 -6.97
CA VAL A 706 -13.78 14.45 -5.65
C VAL A 706 -14.92 15.45 -5.75
N ILE A 707 -15.74 15.52 -4.71
CA ILE A 707 -16.70 16.62 -4.49
C ILE A 707 -16.08 17.62 -3.52
N ASP A 708 -16.11 18.90 -3.88
CA ASP A 708 -15.51 20.00 -3.11
C ASP A 708 -16.62 20.94 -2.64
N PHE A 709 -16.67 21.29 -1.36
CA PHE A 709 -17.72 22.16 -0.85
C PHE A 709 -17.35 22.97 0.37
N VAL A 710 -18.10 24.06 0.58
CA VAL A 710 -18.08 24.92 1.77
C VAL A 710 -19.50 25.34 2.12
N PHE A 711 -19.71 25.72 3.38
CA PHE A 711 -21.00 26.22 3.85
C PHE A 711 -20.91 27.72 4.15
N SER A 712 -21.97 28.48 3.90
CA SER A 712 -22.02 29.91 4.21
C SER A 712 -23.34 30.34 4.84
N GLU A 713 -23.32 31.42 5.62
CA GLU A 713 -24.51 32.04 6.21
C GLU A 713 -25.53 32.51 5.14
N ARG A 714 -25.08 32.83 3.93
CA ARG A 714 -25.88 33.49 2.88
C ARG A 714 -25.58 32.94 1.48
N GLU A 715 -26.48 33.22 0.55
CA GLU A 715 -26.34 32.95 -0.89
C GLU A 715 -25.11 33.64 -1.50
N ASP A 716 -24.76 34.84 -1.03
CA ASP A 716 -23.52 35.54 -1.38
C ASP A 716 -22.80 36.12 -0.15
N GLY A 717 -21.52 35.77 -0.01
CA GLY A 717 -20.66 36.20 1.08
C GLY A 717 -21.10 35.73 2.47
N GLY A 718 -20.80 36.55 3.48
CA GLY A 718 -21.08 36.26 4.89
C GLY A 718 -19.95 35.49 5.59
N ILE A 719 -20.28 34.82 6.70
CA ILE A 719 -19.38 33.87 7.35
C ILE A 719 -19.41 32.56 6.57
N PHE A 720 -18.23 31.97 6.37
CA PHE A 720 -18.04 30.66 5.75
C PHE A 720 -17.54 29.66 6.79
N ASP A 721 -18.06 28.44 6.75
CA ASP A 721 -17.34 27.26 7.22
C ASP A 721 -16.64 26.61 6.02
N ASN A 722 -15.32 26.79 5.99
CA ASN A 722 -14.39 26.20 5.04
C ASN A 722 -13.33 25.35 5.75
N LYS A 723 -13.67 24.73 6.89
CA LYS A 723 -12.78 23.82 7.64
C LYS A 723 -11.40 24.45 7.92
N PHE A 724 -11.38 25.70 8.37
CA PHE A 724 -10.17 26.51 8.63
C PHE A 724 -9.29 26.77 7.39
N GLY A 725 -9.91 27.00 6.22
CA GLY A 725 -9.20 27.24 4.96
C GLY A 725 -8.58 25.97 4.38
N MET A 726 -9.26 24.83 4.58
CA MET A 726 -8.97 23.52 3.97
C MET A 726 -10.10 23.05 3.05
N ASP A 727 -11.27 23.69 3.13
CA ASP A 727 -12.57 23.28 2.58
C ASP A 727 -13.00 21.87 3.04
N TYR A 728 -14.18 21.42 2.60
CA TYR A 728 -14.59 20.02 2.71
C TYR A 728 -14.41 19.33 1.36
N HIS A 729 -13.73 18.18 1.40
CA HIS A 729 -13.44 17.34 0.24
C HIS A 729 -13.79 15.90 0.58
N ILE A 730 -14.49 15.20 -0.32
CA ILE A 730 -14.84 13.78 -0.17
C ILE A 730 -14.62 13.08 -1.52
N PRO A 731 -13.93 11.92 -1.57
CA PRO A 731 -13.63 11.24 -2.82
C PRO A 731 -14.90 10.70 -3.52
N VAL A 732 -14.81 10.57 -4.84
CA VAL A 732 -15.84 9.99 -5.72
C VAL A 732 -15.25 8.77 -6.43
N PHE A 733 -15.91 7.62 -6.29
CA PHE A 733 -15.45 6.36 -6.90
C PHE A 733 -16.02 6.17 -8.32
N GLY A 734 -15.30 5.42 -9.17
CA GLY A 734 -15.76 5.10 -10.52
C GLY A 734 -15.71 6.24 -11.54
N GLY A 735 -15.14 7.40 -11.19
CA GLY A 735 -14.95 8.52 -12.11
C GLY A 735 -14.05 8.20 -13.31
N LEU A 736 -14.44 8.67 -14.49
CA LEU A 736 -13.71 8.48 -15.76
C LEU A 736 -12.40 9.26 -15.86
N ILE A 737 -12.21 10.23 -14.98
CA ILE A 737 -10.99 11.01 -14.80
C ILE A 737 -10.54 10.76 -13.36
N ARG A 738 -9.25 10.46 -13.17
CA ARG A 738 -8.62 10.37 -11.83
C ARG A 738 -8.00 11.71 -11.46
N GLU A 739 -7.74 11.92 -10.17
CA GLU A 739 -6.99 13.11 -9.71
C GLU A 739 -5.62 13.16 -10.42
N PRO A 740 -5.24 14.28 -11.06
CA PRO A 740 -3.93 14.39 -11.68
C PRO A 740 -2.80 14.24 -10.64
N PRO A 741 -1.75 13.44 -10.93
CA PRO A 741 -0.65 13.27 -9.99
C PRO A 741 0.00 14.62 -9.68
N MET A 742 0.27 14.87 -8.40
CA MET A 742 1.07 16.01 -7.97
C MET A 742 2.53 15.60 -7.96
N HIS A 743 3.43 16.54 -8.26
CA HIS A 743 4.86 16.32 -8.03
C HIS A 743 5.26 16.93 -6.70
N ILE A 744 5.65 16.07 -5.75
CA ILE A 744 5.96 16.43 -4.37
C ILE A 744 7.43 16.09 -4.13
N VAL A 745 8.24 17.11 -3.82
CA VAL A 745 9.65 16.94 -3.49
C VAL A 745 9.84 17.13 -1.99
N HIS A 746 10.28 16.08 -1.30
CA HIS A 746 10.70 16.21 0.10
C HIS A 746 12.17 16.63 0.16
N ILE A 747 12.49 17.58 1.04
CA ILE A 747 13.88 17.95 1.38
C ILE A 747 14.09 17.64 2.87
N ALA A 748 14.92 16.64 3.13
CA ALA A 748 15.13 16.05 4.44
C ALA A 748 16.62 15.77 4.71
N VAL A 749 16.96 15.51 5.98
CA VAL A 749 18.33 15.14 6.43
C VAL A 749 18.37 13.80 7.19
N GLU A 750 17.20 13.20 7.46
CA GLU A 750 17.05 11.80 7.89
C GLU A 750 16.08 11.10 6.96
N MET A 751 16.32 9.81 6.69
CA MET A 751 15.45 8.92 5.93
C MET A 751 15.70 7.48 6.39
N ALA A 752 14.65 6.74 6.75
CA ALA A 752 14.77 5.34 7.11
C ALA A 752 14.83 4.45 5.84
N PRO A 753 15.60 3.35 5.82
CA PRO A 753 16.55 2.87 6.84
C PRO A 753 17.99 3.42 6.65
N ILE A 754 18.22 4.31 5.68
CA ILE A 754 19.58 4.69 5.22
C ILE A 754 20.36 5.64 6.15
N ALA A 755 19.65 6.52 6.87
CA ALA A 755 20.21 7.52 7.78
C ALA A 755 19.13 8.00 8.77
N LYS A 756 19.06 7.37 9.95
CA LYS A 756 17.98 7.57 10.95
C LYS A 756 18.56 7.89 12.32
N VAL A 757 18.06 8.94 12.98
CA VAL A 757 18.46 9.38 14.34
C VAL A 757 17.25 9.59 15.26
N GLY A 758 16.08 9.85 14.68
CA GLY A 758 14.78 9.83 15.33
C GLY A 758 13.65 9.48 14.34
N GLY A 759 12.41 9.73 14.74
CA GLY A 759 11.23 9.43 13.92
C GLY A 759 11.06 10.28 12.66
N LEU A 760 11.89 11.33 12.46
CA LEU A 760 11.86 12.15 11.24
C LEU A 760 12.17 11.28 10.01
N GLY A 761 13.19 10.42 10.11
CA GLY A 761 13.55 9.49 9.02
C GLY A 761 12.46 8.48 8.70
N ASP A 762 11.73 8.00 9.72
CA ASP A 762 10.59 7.09 9.53
C ASP A 762 9.43 7.80 8.80
N VAL A 763 9.10 9.03 9.21
CA VAL A 763 8.03 9.83 8.57
C VAL A 763 8.38 10.14 7.12
N VAL A 764 9.62 10.55 6.81
CA VAL A 764 10.04 10.89 5.44
C VAL A 764 9.79 9.72 4.49
N THR A 765 10.25 8.53 4.85
CA THR A 765 10.05 7.31 4.03
C THR A 765 8.58 6.92 3.98
N SER A 766 7.93 6.74 5.13
CA SER A 766 6.59 6.13 5.19
C SER A 766 5.48 7.03 4.63
N LEU A 767 5.56 8.35 4.86
CA LEU A 767 4.64 9.31 4.23
C LEU A 767 4.84 9.34 2.71
N SER A 768 6.09 9.30 2.24
CA SER A 768 6.40 9.28 0.81
C SER A 768 5.86 8.02 0.13
N ARG A 769 5.97 6.85 0.77
CA ARG A 769 5.35 5.59 0.30
C ARG A 769 3.83 5.72 0.21
N ALA A 770 3.19 6.17 1.28
CA ALA A 770 1.73 6.31 1.32
C ALA A 770 1.18 7.34 0.31
N VAL A 771 1.92 8.43 0.04
CA VAL A 771 1.57 9.42 -1.00
C VAL A 771 1.80 8.86 -2.42
N GLN A 772 2.82 8.01 -2.61
CA GLN A 772 3.02 7.28 -3.87
C GLN A 772 1.90 6.25 -4.12
N GLU A 773 1.44 5.55 -3.08
CA GLU A 773 0.26 4.65 -3.14
C GLU A 773 -1.06 5.38 -3.44
N LEU A 774 -1.13 6.69 -3.20
CA LEU A 774 -2.25 7.54 -3.60
C LEU A 774 -2.12 8.05 -5.05
N ASN A 775 -1.15 7.53 -5.83
CA ASN A 775 -0.91 7.87 -7.24
C ASN A 775 -0.43 9.33 -7.44
N HIS A 776 0.49 9.80 -6.58
CA HIS A 776 1.23 11.05 -6.79
C HIS A 776 2.74 10.78 -6.90
N ASN A 777 3.47 11.66 -7.58
CA ASN A 777 4.90 11.50 -7.83
C ASN A 777 5.71 12.09 -6.66
N VAL A 778 6.53 11.26 -6.03
CA VAL A 778 7.33 11.65 -4.86
C VAL A 778 8.82 11.42 -5.11
N ASP A 779 9.61 12.49 -4.98
CA ASP A 779 11.07 12.48 -4.98
C ASP A 779 11.60 13.01 -3.65
N ILE A 780 12.74 12.48 -3.19
CA ILE A 780 13.44 12.95 -1.99
C ILE A 780 14.80 13.52 -2.41
N VAL A 781 15.10 14.76 -2.04
CA VAL A 781 16.45 15.32 -2.13
C VAL A 781 17.12 15.19 -0.76
N PHE A 782 18.31 14.59 -0.74
CA PHE A 782 18.97 14.11 0.48
C PHE A 782 20.47 14.42 0.49
N PRO A 783 21.14 14.61 1.64
CA PRO A 783 22.60 14.75 1.69
C PRO A 783 23.28 13.38 1.56
N LYS A 784 24.34 13.28 0.74
CA LYS A 784 25.20 12.09 0.71
C LYS A 784 26.19 12.13 1.88
N TYR A 785 25.78 11.59 3.02
CA TYR A 785 26.68 11.33 4.15
C TYR A 785 27.71 10.26 3.80
N ASP A 786 28.85 10.29 4.50
CA ASP A 786 29.84 9.20 4.50
C ASP A 786 29.36 7.97 5.29
N CYS A 787 28.52 8.16 6.30
CA CYS A 787 27.94 7.11 7.13
C CYS A 787 26.56 6.59 6.65
N LEU A 788 26.23 6.72 5.36
CA LEU A 788 25.00 6.13 4.79
C LEU A 788 25.06 4.60 4.79
N ASN A 789 23.96 3.95 5.19
CA ASN A 789 23.79 2.51 4.98
C ASN A 789 23.39 2.21 3.52
N LEU A 790 24.39 2.22 2.62
CA LEU A 790 24.20 2.10 1.16
C LEU A 790 23.65 0.74 0.70
N SER A 791 23.70 -0.32 1.51
CA SER A 791 23.13 -1.63 1.13
C SER A 791 21.60 -1.58 0.93
N ASN A 792 20.93 -0.62 1.57
CA ASN A 792 19.50 -0.36 1.43
C ASN A 792 19.16 0.61 0.28
N VAL A 793 20.13 0.96 -0.58
CA VAL A 793 19.92 1.82 -1.77
C VAL A 793 20.05 0.97 -3.04
N LYS A 794 18.92 0.70 -3.69
CA LYS A 794 18.87 0.00 -4.99
C LYS A 794 19.16 0.97 -6.13
N ASP A 795 19.59 0.46 -7.28
CA ASP A 795 19.86 1.23 -8.51
C ASP A 795 20.84 2.43 -8.31
N PHE A 796 21.72 2.37 -7.30
CA PHE A 796 22.54 3.52 -6.89
C PHE A 796 23.65 3.85 -7.91
N GLN A 797 23.52 5.02 -8.55
CA GLN A 797 24.36 5.44 -9.67
C GLN A 797 24.67 6.94 -9.65
N PHE A 798 25.78 7.35 -10.26
CA PHE A 798 26.05 8.76 -10.54
C PHE A 798 25.08 9.28 -11.60
N HIS A 799 24.43 10.41 -11.33
CA HIS A 799 23.41 10.99 -12.20
C HIS A 799 23.93 12.20 -12.99
N ARG A 800 24.53 13.18 -12.29
CA ARG A 800 25.14 14.40 -12.87
C ARG A 800 26.00 15.11 -11.83
N SER A 801 26.72 16.16 -12.22
CA SER A 801 27.21 17.17 -11.27
C SER A 801 26.80 18.58 -11.70
N TYR A 802 26.99 19.54 -10.79
CA TYR A 802 26.84 20.98 -11.03
C TYR A 802 27.74 21.78 -10.07
N GLY A 803 28.08 23.01 -10.44
CA GLY A 803 28.86 23.91 -9.59
C GLY A 803 27.94 24.83 -8.77
N TRP A 804 28.11 24.86 -7.45
CA TRP A 804 27.45 25.83 -6.58
C TRP A 804 28.28 26.11 -5.32
N GLY A 805 28.17 27.31 -4.74
CA GLY A 805 28.82 27.64 -3.47
C GLY A 805 30.36 27.57 -3.47
N GLY A 806 30.99 27.64 -4.64
CA GLY A 806 32.44 27.51 -4.80
C GLY A 806 32.98 26.08 -4.82
N THR A 807 32.12 25.06 -4.94
CA THR A 807 32.52 23.65 -5.06
C THR A 807 31.71 22.93 -6.14
N GLU A 808 32.16 21.73 -6.55
CA GLU A 808 31.32 20.80 -7.30
C GLU A 808 30.36 20.10 -6.33
N ILE A 809 29.13 19.86 -6.78
CA ILE A 809 28.17 19.00 -6.12
C ILE A 809 27.84 17.86 -7.06
N LYS A 810 28.21 16.64 -6.67
CA LYS A 810 27.86 15.41 -7.40
C LYS A 810 26.46 14.97 -6.96
N VAL A 811 25.63 14.62 -7.92
CA VAL A 811 24.29 14.08 -7.71
C VAL A 811 24.33 12.60 -8.01
N TRP A 812 23.99 11.81 -7.02
CA TRP A 812 23.74 10.38 -7.17
C TRP A 812 22.24 10.13 -7.12
N HIS A 813 21.76 9.14 -7.86
CA HIS A 813 20.36 8.72 -7.85
C HIS A 813 20.26 7.25 -7.44
N GLY A 814 19.17 6.87 -6.77
CA GLY A 814 18.88 5.50 -6.39
C GLY A 814 17.48 5.38 -5.80
N LYS A 815 17.12 4.16 -5.37
CA LYS A 815 15.83 3.85 -4.76
C LYS A 815 15.97 3.35 -3.33
N VAL A 816 15.16 3.90 -2.43
CA VAL A 816 15.06 3.49 -1.01
C VAL A 816 13.60 3.20 -0.70
N GLU A 817 13.27 1.98 -0.29
CA GLU A 817 11.88 1.48 -0.17
C GLU A 817 10.98 1.79 -1.39
N GLY A 818 11.57 1.71 -2.59
CA GLY A 818 10.90 2.00 -3.88
C GLY A 818 10.85 3.49 -4.26
N LEU A 819 11.13 4.39 -3.33
CA LEU A 819 11.09 5.85 -3.53
C LEU A 819 12.31 6.34 -4.30
N SER A 820 12.13 7.37 -5.14
CA SER A 820 13.21 8.03 -5.88
C SER A 820 13.98 8.99 -4.97
N VAL A 821 15.30 8.79 -4.85
CA VAL A 821 16.16 9.60 -3.96
C VAL A 821 17.34 10.19 -4.73
N TYR A 822 17.52 11.50 -4.63
CA TYR A 822 18.65 12.27 -5.17
C TYR A 822 19.60 12.67 -4.04
N PHE A 823 20.78 12.06 -4.00
CA PHE A 823 21.79 12.28 -2.98
C PHE A 823 22.80 13.33 -3.46
N LEU A 824 22.87 14.45 -2.74
CA LEU A 824 23.78 15.56 -3.04
C LEU A 824 25.09 15.40 -2.27
N GLU A 825 26.20 15.40 -3.00
CA GLU A 825 27.56 15.22 -2.47
C GLU A 825 28.45 16.43 -2.81
N PRO A 826 28.40 17.50 -2.00
CA PRO A 826 29.31 18.63 -2.13
C PRO A 826 30.77 18.19 -1.87
N GLN A 827 31.67 18.50 -2.80
CA GLN A 827 33.10 18.13 -2.71
C GLN A 827 33.88 19.06 -1.74
N ASN A 828 33.23 19.54 -0.68
CA ASN A 828 33.76 20.45 0.34
C ASN A 828 33.90 19.79 1.74
N GLY A 829 33.60 18.49 1.86
CA GLY A 829 33.70 17.75 3.13
C GLY A 829 32.66 18.14 4.19
N PHE A 830 31.55 18.81 3.83
CA PHE A 830 30.49 19.13 4.80
C PHE A 830 29.75 17.86 5.29
N PHE A 831 29.67 16.83 4.46
CA PHE A 831 28.95 15.57 4.77
C PHE A 831 29.87 14.37 5.02
N SER A 832 31.19 14.60 5.04
CA SER A 832 32.22 13.65 5.48
C SER A 832 32.53 13.88 6.97
N ARG A 833 31.73 13.30 7.87
CA ARG A 833 31.78 13.56 9.32
C ARG A 833 31.57 12.32 10.20
N GLY A 834 31.23 11.17 9.63
CA GLY A 834 30.81 9.97 10.36
C GLY A 834 29.44 10.09 11.05
N CYS A 835 28.74 11.23 10.95
CA CYS A 835 27.43 11.43 11.59
C CYS A 835 26.49 12.40 10.83
N VAL A 836 25.19 12.20 11.07
CA VAL A 836 24.11 13.10 10.60
C VAL A 836 24.16 14.42 11.37
N TYR A 837 24.04 14.38 12.70
CA TYR A 837 24.03 15.55 13.60
C TYR A 837 25.17 15.50 14.62
N GLY A 838 25.40 16.62 15.30
CA GLY A 838 26.34 16.76 16.41
C GLY A 838 27.66 17.42 16.02
N CYS A 839 27.80 17.90 14.78
CA CYS A 839 28.95 18.72 14.42
C CYS A 839 28.74 20.18 14.87
N ASN A 840 29.82 20.84 15.27
CA ASN A 840 29.81 22.23 15.73
C ASN A 840 29.26 23.24 14.70
N ASN A 841 29.10 22.83 13.44
CA ASN A 841 28.62 23.66 12.34
C ASN A 841 27.41 23.06 11.58
N ASP A 842 26.57 22.24 12.22
CA ASP A 842 25.37 21.66 11.58
C ASP A 842 24.48 22.69 10.87
N GLY A 843 24.33 23.90 11.42
CA GLY A 843 23.59 24.99 10.78
C GLY A 843 24.20 25.48 9.45
N GLU A 844 25.53 25.43 9.31
CA GLU A 844 26.23 25.73 8.06
C GLU A 844 26.11 24.57 7.07
N ARG A 845 26.30 23.33 7.56
CA ARG A 845 26.17 22.09 6.77
C ARG A 845 24.80 22.03 6.09
N PHE A 846 23.74 22.16 6.88
CA PHE A 846 22.37 22.06 6.37
C PHE A 846 21.92 23.31 5.62
N GLY A 847 22.39 24.51 6.02
CA GLY A 847 22.17 25.74 5.24
C GLY A 847 22.73 25.63 3.81
N PHE A 848 23.95 25.11 3.65
CA PHE A 848 24.55 24.81 2.35
C PHE A 848 23.71 23.78 1.57
N PHE A 849 23.30 22.69 2.20
CA PHE A 849 22.47 21.66 1.56
C PHE A 849 21.10 22.19 1.10
N CYS A 850 20.44 23.05 1.87
CA CYS A 850 19.17 23.66 1.47
C CYS A 850 19.28 24.51 0.20
N HIS A 851 20.35 25.29 0.08
CA HIS A 851 20.67 26.00 -1.17
C HIS A 851 20.97 25.03 -2.30
N ALA A 852 21.85 24.04 -2.06
CA ALA A 852 22.22 23.04 -3.05
C ALA A 852 21.00 22.29 -3.60
N ALA A 853 20.04 21.93 -2.75
CA ALA A 853 18.80 21.27 -3.15
C ALA A 853 17.92 22.15 -4.05
N LEU A 854 17.75 23.42 -3.71
CA LEU A 854 17.01 24.38 -4.56
C LEU A 854 17.71 24.62 -5.90
N GLU A 855 19.05 24.71 -5.90
CA GLU A 855 19.85 24.84 -7.10
C GLU A 855 19.76 23.59 -8.00
N PHE A 856 19.81 22.39 -7.41
CA PHE A 856 19.64 21.13 -8.12
C PHE A 856 18.27 21.04 -8.81
N LEU A 857 17.19 21.43 -8.13
CA LEU A 857 15.84 21.46 -8.69
C LEU A 857 15.76 22.46 -9.87
N HIS A 858 16.31 23.67 -9.69
CA HIS A 858 16.37 24.68 -10.75
C HIS A 858 17.16 24.20 -11.98
N GLN A 859 18.40 23.74 -11.79
CA GLN A 859 19.28 23.29 -12.87
C GLN A 859 18.88 21.94 -13.51
N SER A 860 17.93 21.21 -12.93
CA SER A 860 17.37 19.96 -13.47
C SER A 860 15.99 20.13 -14.09
N GLY A 861 15.44 21.35 -14.14
CA GLY A 861 14.11 21.59 -14.70
C GLY A 861 12.97 20.93 -13.93
N PHE A 862 13.16 20.69 -12.62
CA PHE A 862 12.10 20.18 -11.76
C PHE A 862 11.02 21.25 -11.59
N HIS A 863 9.75 20.87 -11.76
CA HIS A 863 8.60 21.78 -11.59
C HIS A 863 7.59 21.23 -10.57
N PRO A 864 8.00 21.01 -9.30
CA PRO A 864 7.15 20.46 -8.28
C PRO A 864 5.92 21.32 -8.02
N ASP A 865 4.82 20.68 -7.65
CA ASP A 865 3.67 21.34 -7.03
C ASP A 865 3.96 21.70 -5.58
N ILE A 866 4.61 20.81 -4.84
CA ILE A 866 4.98 20.97 -3.43
C ILE A 866 6.48 20.73 -3.23
N ILE A 867 7.13 21.60 -2.47
CA ILE A 867 8.40 21.32 -1.80
C ILE A 867 8.09 21.18 -0.31
N HIS A 868 8.25 19.98 0.24
CA HIS A 868 7.95 19.66 1.62
C HIS A 868 9.25 19.61 2.44
N CYS A 869 9.37 20.54 3.38
CA CYS A 869 10.51 20.71 4.27
C CYS A 869 10.21 20.10 5.65
N HIS A 870 11.15 19.32 6.19
CA HIS A 870 11.10 18.74 7.52
C HIS A 870 12.10 19.40 8.49
N ASP A 871 11.58 19.99 9.56
CA ASP A 871 12.29 20.56 10.71
C ASP A 871 13.37 21.64 10.42
N TRP A 872 14.00 22.16 11.47
CA TRP A 872 14.96 23.27 11.46
C TRP A 872 16.13 23.08 10.48
N SER A 873 16.49 21.84 10.17
CA SER A 873 17.55 21.45 9.25
C SER A 873 17.21 21.73 7.78
N SER A 874 15.92 21.66 7.40
CA SER A 874 15.47 22.05 6.04
C SER A 874 14.78 23.41 6.01
N ALA A 875 14.51 24.02 7.17
CA ALA A 875 13.92 25.35 7.31
C ALA A 875 14.49 26.42 6.36
N PRO A 876 15.82 26.48 6.06
CA PRO A 876 16.34 27.45 5.11
C PRO A 876 15.72 27.40 3.71
N VAL A 877 15.31 26.23 3.22
CA VAL A 877 14.59 26.10 1.93
C VAL A 877 13.41 27.07 1.85
N SER A 878 12.67 27.23 2.95
CA SER A 878 11.40 27.97 2.97
C SER A 878 11.56 29.44 2.58
N TRP A 879 12.58 30.13 3.11
CA TRP A 879 12.84 31.53 2.72
C TRP A 879 13.68 31.62 1.45
N LEU A 880 14.72 30.81 1.31
CA LEU A 880 15.59 30.81 0.13
C LEU A 880 14.81 30.58 -1.17
N PHE A 881 13.82 29.68 -1.15
CA PHE A 881 12.91 29.47 -2.27
C PHE A 881 12.16 30.76 -2.64
N LYS A 882 11.53 31.43 -1.67
CA LYS A 882 10.71 32.62 -1.91
C LYS A 882 11.55 33.83 -2.34
N ASP A 883 12.72 34.00 -1.72
CA ASP A 883 13.63 35.12 -1.94
C ASP A 883 14.43 34.99 -3.26
N HIS A 884 14.78 33.77 -3.69
CA HIS A 884 15.73 33.55 -4.79
C HIS A 884 15.27 32.64 -5.93
N TYR A 885 14.35 31.69 -5.73
CA TYR A 885 14.03 30.67 -6.75
C TYR A 885 12.59 30.73 -7.30
N LYS A 886 11.62 31.26 -6.54
CA LYS A 886 10.20 31.35 -6.95
C LYS A 886 10.01 32.13 -8.27
N GLN A 887 10.85 33.11 -8.55
CA GLN A 887 10.80 33.92 -9.78
C GLN A 887 11.57 33.26 -10.96
N TYR A 888 12.43 32.29 -10.67
CA TYR A 888 13.36 31.67 -11.62
C TYR A 888 12.95 30.20 -11.89
N GLY A 889 11.82 30.03 -12.58
CA GLY A 889 11.33 28.73 -13.06
C GLY A 889 10.50 27.89 -12.08
N LEU A 890 10.51 28.18 -10.78
CA LEU A 890 9.76 27.42 -9.77
C LEU A 890 8.47 28.13 -9.28
N SER A 891 7.84 28.96 -10.11
CA SER A 891 6.72 29.84 -9.72
C SER A 891 5.44 29.11 -9.29
N LYS A 892 5.20 27.91 -9.84
CA LYS A 892 4.07 27.02 -9.48
C LYS A 892 4.19 26.49 -8.05
N ALA A 893 5.40 26.17 -7.61
CA ALA A 893 5.65 25.40 -6.40
C ALA A 893 5.20 26.12 -5.11
N ARG A 894 4.86 25.32 -4.10
CA ARG A 894 4.46 25.77 -2.76
C ARG A 894 5.29 25.09 -1.69
N ILE A 895 5.56 25.82 -0.62
CA ILE A 895 6.33 25.34 0.53
C ILE A 895 5.36 24.84 1.58
N VAL A 896 5.52 23.57 1.96
CA VAL A 896 4.90 22.98 3.15
C VAL A 896 5.99 22.65 4.16
N PHE A 897 5.78 23.02 5.42
CA PHE A 897 6.77 22.86 6.48
C PHE A 897 6.22 22.01 7.65
N THR A 898 6.91 20.92 7.98
CA THR A 898 6.57 20.05 9.13
C THR A 898 7.57 20.24 10.26
N ILE A 899 7.07 20.64 11.44
CA ILE A 899 7.82 20.63 12.71
C ILE A 899 7.73 19.21 13.30
N HIS A 900 8.87 18.52 13.48
CA HIS A 900 8.91 17.24 14.19
C HIS A 900 9.25 17.43 15.67
N ASN A 901 10.10 18.41 16.04
CA ASN A 901 10.34 18.79 17.44
C ASN A 901 10.79 20.25 17.61
N LEU A 902 9.94 21.10 18.20
CA LEU A 902 10.20 22.55 18.33
C LEU A 902 11.37 22.91 19.25
N GLU A 903 11.83 22.01 20.13
CA GLU A 903 12.98 22.29 21.01
C GLU A 903 14.30 22.46 20.23
N PHE A 904 14.37 21.99 18.99
CA PHE A 904 15.54 22.14 18.13
C PHE A 904 15.32 23.27 17.11
N GLY A 905 16.24 24.24 17.07
CA GLY A 905 16.29 25.24 16.00
C GLY A 905 15.07 26.17 15.89
N ALA A 906 14.30 26.38 16.98
CA ALA A 906 13.07 27.19 17.01
C ALA A 906 13.14 28.56 16.28
N GLN A 907 14.30 29.22 16.25
CA GLN A 907 14.50 30.47 15.50
C GLN A 907 14.48 30.28 13.97
N LEU A 908 15.07 29.19 13.48
CA LEU A 908 15.04 28.81 12.05
C LEU A 908 13.63 28.33 11.67
N ILE A 909 12.98 27.56 12.55
CA ILE A 909 11.57 27.17 12.43
C ILE A 909 10.69 28.42 12.32
N GLY A 910 10.83 29.39 13.22
CA GLY A 910 10.08 30.67 13.16
C GLY A 910 10.26 31.41 11.84
N LYS A 911 11.49 31.46 11.31
CA LYS A 911 11.74 32.03 9.98
C LYS A 911 11.07 31.20 8.87
N ALA A 912 11.14 29.88 8.89
CA ALA A 912 10.45 29.04 7.91
C ALA A 912 8.92 29.20 7.97
N MET A 913 8.34 29.24 9.17
CA MET A 913 6.91 29.46 9.42
C MET A 913 6.41 30.78 8.82
N ALA A 914 7.22 31.84 8.81
CA ALA A 914 6.85 33.09 8.13
C ALA A 914 6.68 32.88 6.60
N TYR A 915 7.59 32.13 5.97
CA TYR A 915 7.68 31.97 4.50
C TYR A 915 6.92 30.77 3.92
N ALA A 916 6.59 29.73 4.70
CA ALA A 916 5.82 28.58 4.24
C ALA A 916 4.39 28.96 3.83
N ASP A 917 3.81 28.30 2.82
CA ASP A 917 2.42 28.58 2.40
C ASP A 917 1.41 27.90 3.35
N LYS A 918 1.71 26.66 3.74
CA LYS A 918 1.04 25.92 4.83
C LYS A 918 2.09 25.26 5.72
N ALA A 919 1.76 25.03 6.98
CA ALA A 919 2.62 24.34 7.94
C ALA A 919 1.83 23.34 8.78
N THR A 920 2.54 22.37 9.37
CA THR A 920 1.97 21.36 10.25
C THR A 920 2.97 20.90 11.32
N THR A 921 2.47 20.19 12.32
CA THR A 921 3.28 19.38 13.23
C THR A 921 2.59 18.04 13.48
N VAL A 922 3.34 17.11 14.04
CA VAL A 922 3.06 15.66 14.02
C VAL A 922 1.96 15.19 15.00
N SER A 923 1.10 16.09 15.49
CA SER A 923 -0.03 15.82 16.41
C SER A 923 -0.98 17.03 16.50
N ASN A 924 -2.27 16.75 16.79
CA ASN A 924 -3.32 17.74 17.04
C ASN A 924 -3.33 18.27 18.47
N THR A 925 -2.83 17.52 19.45
CA THR A 925 -2.61 18.02 20.80
C THR A 925 -1.29 18.79 20.89
N TYR A 926 -0.21 18.32 20.27
CA TYR A 926 1.07 19.03 20.27
C TYR A 926 0.97 20.39 19.57
N SER A 927 0.24 20.50 18.45
CA SER A 927 0.01 21.79 17.77
C SER A 927 -0.65 22.83 18.68
N LYS A 928 -1.51 22.40 19.61
CA LYS A 928 -2.12 23.24 20.66
C LYS A 928 -1.13 23.54 21.79
N GLU A 929 -0.38 22.55 22.28
CA GLU A 929 0.67 22.73 23.29
C GLU A 929 1.70 23.80 22.87
N ILE A 930 2.13 23.81 21.60
CA ILE A 930 3.10 24.80 21.08
C ILE A 930 2.48 26.07 20.48
N SER A 931 1.14 26.16 20.40
CA SER A 931 0.45 27.30 19.75
C SER A 931 0.77 28.66 20.38
N GLY A 932 1.04 28.68 21.69
CA GLY A 932 1.42 29.89 22.44
C GLY A 932 2.90 30.29 22.31
N ASN A 933 3.73 29.52 21.62
CA ASN A 933 5.14 29.86 21.42
C ASN A 933 5.26 31.09 20.48
N PRO A 934 6.07 32.12 20.81
CA PRO A 934 6.24 33.31 19.97
C PRO A 934 6.62 33.06 18.51
N VAL A 935 7.24 31.91 18.17
CA VAL A 935 7.59 31.56 16.78
C VAL A 935 6.45 30.88 15.99
N ILE A 936 5.38 30.48 16.68
CA ILE A 936 4.23 29.75 16.12
C ILE A 936 2.94 30.61 16.16
N ALA A 937 2.72 31.34 17.26
CA ALA A 937 1.52 32.15 17.48
C ALA A 937 1.17 33.14 16.34
N PRO A 938 2.14 33.80 15.65
CA PRO A 938 1.84 34.68 14.51
C PRO A 938 1.35 33.95 13.24
N HIS A 939 1.35 32.61 13.22
CA HIS A 939 1.19 31.79 12.02
C HIS A 939 0.10 30.71 12.15
N LEU A 940 -0.69 30.74 13.23
CA LEU A 940 -1.74 29.75 13.52
C LEU A 940 -2.77 29.59 12.39
N PHE A 941 -3.07 30.65 11.64
CA PHE A 941 -4.01 30.63 10.51
C PHE A 941 -3.60 29.70 9.33
N LYS A 942 -2.35 29.20 9.33
CA LYS A 942 -1.84 28.27 8.32
C LYS A 942 -1.13 27.05 8.94
N PHE A 943 -1.28 26.83 10.24
CA PHE A 943 -0.59 25.81 11.02
C PHE A 943 -1.58 24.76 11.56
N HIS A 944 -1.28 23.48 11.32
CA HIS A 944 -2.18 22.37 11.61
C HIS A 944 -1.50 21.30 12.48
N GLY A 945 -2.28 20.37 13.01
CA GLY A 945 -1.77 19.10 13.52
C GLY A 945 -2.17 17.97 12.58
N ILE A 946 -1.21 17.16 12.16
CA ILE A 946 -1.47 15.90 11.44
C ILE A 946 -0.67 14.82 12.16
N LEU A 947 -1.36 13.82 12.71
CA LEU A 947 -0.75 12.71 13.43
C LEU A 947 0.11 11.85 12.46
N ASN A 948 1.25 11.32 12.92
CA ASN A 948 2.01 10.35 12.12
C ASN A 948 1.35 8.97 12.13
N GLY A 949 1.57 8.19 11.07
CA GLY A 949 1.36 6.73 11.08
C GLY A 949 2.64 5.95 11.38
N ILE A 950 2.50 4.63 11.47
CA ILE A 950 3.61 3.67 11.32
C ILE A 950 3.57 2.99 9.95
N ASP A 951 4.72 2.47 9.49
CA ASP A 951 4.77 1.63 8.29
C ASP A 951 4.34 0.19 8.63
N PRO A 952 3.24 -0.32 8.05
CA PRO A 952 2.71 -1.66 8.35
C PRO A 952 3.46 -2.78 7.62
N ASP A 953 4.52 -2.49 6.85
CA ASP A 953 5.42 -3.51 6.29
C ASP A 953 6.66 -3.71 7.16
N ILE A 954 7.09 -2.67 7.87
CA ILE A 954 8.18 -2.74 8.84
C ILE A 954 7.67 -3.34 10.16
N TRP A 955 6.49 -2.91 10.61
CA TRP A 955 5.90 -3.28 11.89
C TRP A 955 4.72 -4.26 11.70
N ASP A 956 5.02 -5.49 11.27
CA ASP A 956 4.01 -6.51 11.00
C ASP A 956 4.26 -7.83 11.76
N PRO A 957 3.62 -8.09 12.91
CA PRO A 957 3.78 -9.36 13.63
C PRO A 957 3.34 -10.60 12.81
N TYR A 958 2.68 -10.44 11.67
CA TYR A 958 2.42 -11.57 10.77
C TYR A 958 3.60 -11.90 9.83
N ASN A 959 4.48 -10.95 9.51
CA ASN A 959 5.60 -11.14 8.58
C ASN A 959 7.00 -10.83 9.15
N ASP A 960 7.06 -10.34 10.39
CA ASP A 960 8.28 -10.10 11.16
C ASP A 960 9.11 -11.38 11.32
N LYS A 961 10.43 -11.23 11.18
CA LYS A 961 11.44 -12.30 11.22
C LYS A 961 12.23 -12.30 12.52
N PHE A 962 12.02 -11.33 13.40
CA PHE A 962 12.72 -11.17 14.68
C PHE A 962 11.94 -11.73 15.87
N ILE A 963 10.79 -12.35 15.61
CA ILE A 963 9.89 -12.98 16.59
C ILE A 963 9.75 -14.49 16.29
N PRO A 964 9.56 -15.35 17.32
CA PRO A 964 9.61 -16.81 17.14
C PRO A 964 8.37 -17.41 16.46
N ILE A 965 7.21 -16.73 16.55
CA ILE A 965 5.94 -17.15 15.97
C ILE A 965 5.29 -15.91 15.33
N SER A 966 4.86 -16.02 14.07
CA SER A 966 4.06 -14.98 13.41
C SER A 966 2.61 -15.00 13.92
N TYR A 967 2.03 -13.85 14.23
CA TYR A 967 0.68 -13.75 14.77
C TYR A 967 -0.16 -12.60 14.21
N THR A 968 -1.48 -12.77 14.29
CA THR A 968 -2.53 -11.79 13.95
C THR A 968 -3.41 -11.55 15.19
N PRO A 969 -4.42 -10.65 15.18
CA PRO A 969 -5.27 -10.39 16.36
C PRO A 969 -5.99 -11.65 16.88
N GLU A 970 -6.14 -12.69 16.05
CA GLU A 970 -6.80 -13.96 16.39
C GLU A 970 -5.95 -14.86 17.30
N ASN A 971 -4.62 -14.88 17.14
CA ASN A 971 -3.70 -15.71 17.95
C ASN A 971 -2.68 -14.89 18.75
N VAL A 972 -2.96 -13.60 18.99
CA VAL A 972 -2.10 -12.66 19.74
C VAL A 972 -1.61 -13.21 21.08
N VAL A 973 -2.45 -13.91 21.85
CA VAL A 973 -2.07 -14.44 23.17
C VAL A 973 -0.95 -15.48 23.07
N GLU A 974 -0.99 -16.34 22.05
CA GLU A 974 0.04 -17.34 21.79
C GLU A 974 1.34 -16.69 21.27
N GLY A 975 1.23 -15.81 20.26
CA GLY A 975 2.38 -15.12 19.68
C GLY A 975 3.14 -14.27 20.69
N LYS A 976 2.41 -13.49 21.52
CA LYS A 976 3.00 -12.70 22.60
C LYS A 976 3.60 -13.57 23.71
N ARG A 977 2.99 -14.71 24.06
CA ARG A 977 3.57 -15.67 25.02
C ARG A 977 4.90 -16.21 24.50
N ALA A 978 4.94 -16.73 23.26
CA ALA A 978 6.18 -17.23 22.66
C ALA A 978 7.26 -16.15 22.56
N ALA A 979 6.89 -14.92 22.18
CA ALA A 979 7.79 -13.78 22.18
C ALA A 979 8.30 -13.39 23.58
N LYS A 980 7.45 -13.46 24.63
CA LYS A 980 7.86 -13.24 26.03
C LYS A 980 8.88 -14.28 26.47
N GLU A 981 8.61 -15.57 26.20
CA GLU A 981 9.53 -16.67 26.55
C GLU A 981 10.89 -16.51 25.85
N ALA A 982 10.90 -16.19 24.55
CA ALA A 982 12.12 -15.92 23.79
C ALA A 982 12.86 -14.65 24.27
N LEU A 983 12.13 -13.60 24.65
CA LEU A 983 12.70 -12.37 25.23
C LEU A 983 13.36 -12.64 26.59
N GLN A 984 12.68 -13.41 27.45
CA GLN A 984 13.21 -13.83 28.74
C GLN A 984 14.50 -14.64 28.56
N GLN A 985 14.50 -15.62 27.64
CA GLN A 985 15.67 -16.44 27.30
C GLN A 985 16.83 -15.60 26.74
N ARG A 986 16.59 -14.75 25.73
CA ARG A 986 17.63 -13.90 25.10
C ARG A 986 18.30 -12.94 26.08
N LEU A 987 17.60 -12.53 27.14
CA LEU A 987 18.08 -11.54 28.11
C LEU A 987 18.54 -12.14 29.45
N GLY A 988 18.41 -13.46 29.65
CA GLY A 988 18.76 -14.14 30.89
C GLY A 988 17.80 -13.88 32.05
N LEU A 989 16.56 -13.49 31.75
CA LEU A 989 15.50 -13.33 32.76
C LEU A 989 14.90 -14.70 33.11
N LYS A 990 14.32 -14.80 34.31
CA LYS A 990 13.56 -15.98 34.73
C LYS A 990 12.37 -16.20 33.80
N LYS A 991 12.27 -17.41 33.22
CA LYS A 991 11.08 -17.86 32.51
C LYS A 991 9.91 -18.01 33.50
N ALA A 992 8.92 -17.13 33.40
CA ALA A 992 7.76 -17.07 34.28
C ALA A 992 6.63 -16.26 33.62
N ASP A 993 5.36 -16.61 33.85
CA ASP A 993 4.26 -15.71 33.50
C ASP A 993 4.10 -14.64 34.59
N LEU A 994 4.79 -13.52 34.37
CA LEU A 994 4.71 -12.28 35.13
C LEU A 994 4.46 -11.13 34.13
N PRO A 995 3.91 -10.00 34.57
CA PRO A 995 3.77 -8.82 33.72
C PRO A 995 5.14 -8.23 33.41
N LEU A 996 5.48 -8.11 32.13
CA LEU A 996 6.73 -7.55 31.62
C LEU A 996 6.49 -6.16 31.04
N VAL A 997 7.14 -5.16 31.64
CA VAL A 997 7.14 -3.76 31.16
C VAL A 997 8.36 -3.52 30.27
N GLY A 998 8.13 -3.28 28.99
CA GLY A 998 9.14 -2.86 28.03
C GLY A 998 9.30 -1.34 27.96
N ILE A 999 10.52 -0.86 27.77
CA ILE A 999 10.86 0.56 27.66
C ILE A 999 11.84 0.75 26.49
N ILE A 1000 11.36 1.24 25.34
CA ILE A 1000 12.19 1.45 24.14
C ILE A 1000 12.28 2.95 23.85
N THR A 1001 13.41 3.58 24.23
CA THR A 1001 13.58 5.04 24.03
C THR A 1001 15.04 5.52 24.15
N ARG A 1002 15.36 6.63 23.50
CA ARG A 1002 16.58 7.40 23.78
C ARG A 1002 16.49 7.98 25.19
N LEU A 1003 17.57 7.88 25.97
CA LEU A 1003 17.60 8.28 27.37
C LEU A 1003 17.95 9.78 27.49
N THR A 1004 16.94 10.64 27.35
CA THR A 1004 17.07 12.10 27.45
C THR A 1004 16.04 12.70 28.40
N HIS A 1005 16.24 13.96 28.82
CA HIS A 1005 15.30 14.64 29.73
C HIS A 1005 13.86 14.69 29.17
N GLN A 1006 13.69 14.88 27.86
CA GLN A 1006 12.39 14.82 27.18
C GLN A 1006 11.64 13.53 27.49
N LYS A 1007 12.35 12.40 27.50
CA LYS A 1007 11.79 11.05 27.64
C LYS A 1007 11.57 10.62 29.09
N GLY A 1008 11.59 11.57 30.03
CA GLY A 1008 11.22 11.34 31.43
C GLY A 1008 12.16 10.40 32.17
N ILE A 1009 13.48 10.49 31.96
CA ILE A 1009 14.46 9.56 32.55
C ILE A 1009 14.34 9.37 34.08
N HIS A 1010 13.84 10.35 34.84
CA HIS A 1010 13.58 10.18 36.27
C HIS A 1010 12.33 9.31 36.54
N LEU A 1011 11.28 9.47 35.72
CA LEU A 1011 10.08 8.63 35.72
C LEU A 1011 10.39 7.19 35.26
N ILE A 1012 11.28 7.02 34.26
CA ILE A 1012 11.80 5.71 33.85
C ILE A 1012 12.51 5.02 35.02
N LYS A 1013 13.45 5.71 35.68
CA LYS A 1013 14.17 5.14 36.84
C LYS A 1013 13.22 4.75 37.97
N HIS A 1014 12.19 5.56 38.24
CA HIS A 1014 11.17 5.25 39.24
C HIS A 1014 10.31 4.03 38.86
N ALA A 1015 9.78 4.00 37.63
CA ALA A 1015 8.94 2.92 37.12
C ALA A 1015 9.62 1.54 37.13
N ILE A 1016 10.93 1.49 36.90
CA ILE A 1016 11.70 0.24 36.97
C ILE A 1016 11.59 -0.38 38.38
N TRP A 1017 11.79 0.42 39.44
CA TRP A 1017 11.65 -0.04 40.82
C TRP A 1017 10.21 -0.38 41.17
N HIS A 1018 9.25 0.50 40.86
CA HIS A 1018 7.83 0.27 41.14
C HIS A 1018 7.28 -1.02 40.49
N THR A 1019 7.73 -1.35 39.27
CA THR A 1019 7.35 -2.61 38.60
C THR A 1019 7.93 -3.83 39.32
N LEU A 1020 9.17 -3.76 39.80
CA LEU A 1020 9.81 -4.85 40.55
C LEU A 1020 9.19 -5.03 41.94
N GLU A 1021 8.74 -3.95 42.59
CA GLU A 1021 7.96 -3.97 43.84
C GLU A 1021 6.57 -4.58 43.62
N ARG A 1022 5.91 -4.31 42.48
CA ARG A 1022 4.67 -4.97 42.03
C ARG A 1022 4.89 -6.39 41.42
N ASN A 1023 6.03 -7.02 41.71
CA ASN A 1023 6.42 -8.38 41.29
C ASN A 1023 6.47 -8.61 39.76
N GLY A 1024 6.56 -7.55 38.95
CA GLY A 1024 6.74 -7.66 37.50
C GLY A 1024 8.20 -7.89 37.08
N GLN A 1025 8.39 -7.93 35.75
CA GLN A 1025 9.70 -7.89 35.07
C GLN A 1025 9.83 -6.59 34.24
N VAL A 1026 11.07 -6.16 33.99
CA VAL A 1026 11.35 -4.94 33.23
C VAL A 1026 12.48 -5.15 32.21
N VAL A 1027 12.24 -4.73 30.97
CA VAL A 1027 13.26 -4.66 29.92
C VAL A 1027 13.35 -3.24 29.37
N LEU A 1028 14.55 -2.66 29.37
CA LEU A 1028 14.82 -1.35 28.78
C LEU A 1028 15.81 -1.50 27.62
N LEU A 1029 15.53 -0.83 26.50
CA LEU A 1029 16.40 -0.71 25.34
C LEU A 1029 16.59 0.76 24.95
N GLY A 1030 17.85 1.20 24.90
CA GLY A 1030 18.24 2.51 24.36
C GLY A 1030 19.35 3.21 25.12
N SER A 1031 20.02 4.15 24.45
CA SER A 1031 21.21 4.86 24.94
C SER A 1031 20.96 6.35 25.22
N ALA A 1032 21.87 6.96 25.99
CA ALA A 1032 21.90 8.40 26.26
C ALA A 1032 23.01 9.10 25.46
N PRO A 1033 22.70 10.19 24.72
CA PRO A 1033 23.73 11.03 24.08
C PRO A 1033 24.61 11.82 25.07
N ASP A 1034 24.17 11.98 26.33
CA ASP A 1034 24.98 12.58 27.39
C ASP A 1034 25.70 11.46 28.18
N PRO A 1035 27.04 11.40 28.16
CA PRO A 1035 27.79 10.35 28.86
C PRO A 1035 27.51 10.26 30.36
N ARG A 1036 27.05 11.35 30.98
CA ARG A 1036 26.66 11.35 32.41
C ARG A 1036 25.36 10.59 32.62
N ILE A 1037 24.38 10.79 31.73
CA ILE A 1037 23.11 10.06 31.76
C ILE A 1037 23.35 8.59 31.38
N GLN A 1038 24.25 8.30 30.43
CA GLN A 1038 24.65 6.93 30.09
C GLN A 1038 25.25 6.23 31.32
N ASN A 1039 26.24 6.83 31.99
CA ASN A 1039 26.86 6.27 33.18
C ASN A 1039 25.87 6.11 34.35
N ASP A 1040 24.93 7.04 34.52
CA ASP A 1040 23.82 6.95 35.46
C ASP A 1040 22.96 5.69 35.26
N PHE A 1041 22.68 5.34 33.99
CA PHE A 1041 21.92 4.12 33.66
C PHE A 1041 22.79 2.86 33.69
N VAL A 1042 24.09 2.93 33.38
CA VAL A 1042 25.04 1.82 33.58
C VAL A 1042 25.13 1.46 35.07
N ASN A 1043 25.23 2.46 35.96
CA ASN A 1043 25.25 2.24 37.41
C ASN A 1043 23.94 1.58 37.90
N LEU A 1044 22.79 2.02 37.39
CA LEU A 1044 21.50 1.39 37.68
C LEU A 1044 21.42 -0.04 37.13
N ALA A 1045 21.91 -0.29 35.91
CA ALA A 1045 21.95 -1.62 35.30
C ALA A 1045 22.81 -2.59 36.14
N ASN A 1046 23.97 -2.14 36.64
CA ASN A 1046 24.82 -2.92 37.53
C ASN A 1046 24.13 -3.23 38.87
N GLN A 1047 23.48 -2.23 39.48
CA GLN A 1047 22.72 -2.41 40.72
C GLN A 1047 21.56 -3.41 40.55
N LEU A 1048 20.82 -3.30 39.44
CA LEU A 1048 19.71 -4.20 39.11
C LEU A 1048 20.23 -5.61 38.80
N HIS A 1049 21.31 -5.76 38.03
CA HIS A 1049 21.85 -7.09 37.72
C HIS A 1049 22.29 -7.87 38.97
N SER A 1050 22.88 -7.17 39.95
CA SER A 1050 23.32 -7.77 41.23
C SER A 1050 22.19 -8.06 42.24
N SER A 1051 20.97 -7.56 42.03
CA SER A 1051 19.87 -7.67 43.03
C SER A 1051 18.55 -8.21 42.47
N HIS A 1052 18.34 -8.07 41.16
CA HIS A 1052 17.12 -8.32 40.41
C HIS A 1052 17.45 -8.85 38.99
N GLY A 1053 18.62 -9.48 38.80
CA GLY A 1053 19.11 -9.90 37.49
C GLY A 1053 18.23 -10.93 36.78
N ASP A 1054 17.35 -11.59 37.51
CA ASP A 1054 16.32 -12.53 37.03
C ASP A 1054 15.02 -11.83 36.57
N ARG A 1055 14.84 -10.54 36.88
CA ARG A 1055 13.63 -9.76 36.59
C ARG A 1055 13.87 -8.43 35.87
N ALA A 1056 15.08 -7.89 35.83
CA ALA A 1056 15.40 -6.61 35.20
C ALA A 1056 16.62 -6.67 34.28
N ARG A 1057 16.48 -6.18 33.03
CA ARG A 1057 17.58 -6.04 32.06
C ARG A 1057 17.56 -4.67 31.37
N LEU A 1058 18.70 -3.98 31.38
CA LEU A 1058 18.91 -2.67 30.75
C LEU A 1058 19.95 -2.81 29.61
N CYS A 1059 19.48 -2.78 28.36
CA CYS A 1059 20.29 -2.84 27.15
C CYS A 1059 20.56 -1.42 26.63
N LEU A 1060 21.72 -0.85 26.99
CA LEU A 1060 22.02 0.59 26.82
C LEU A 1060 22.61 0.95 25.45
N THR A 1061 22.15 0.28 24.39
CA THR A 1061 22.64 0.34 23.00
C THR A 1061 21.47 0.44 22.01
N TYR A 1062 21.77 0.41 20.70
CA TYR A 1062 20.78 0.14 19.66
C TYR A 1062 20.85 -1.35 19.28
N ASP A 1063 19.70 -2.03 19.20
CA ASP A 1063 19.54 -3.41 18.75
C ASP A 1063 18.14 -3.53 18.13
N GLU A 1064 18.07 -3.49 16.81
CA GLU A 1064 16.82 -3.44 16.06
C GLU A 1064 16.01 -4.76 16.18
N PRO A 1065 16.60 -5.95 15.97
CA PRO A 1065 15.94 -7.23 16.27
C PRO A 1065 15.43 -7.35 17.72
N LEU A 1066 16.14 -6.80 18.71
CA LEU A 1066 15.67 -6.80 20.09
C LEU A 1066 14.49 -5.85 20.29
N SER A 1067 14.43 -4.72 19.59
CA SER A 1067 13.30 -3.80 19.70
C SER A 1067 11.98 -4.44 19.26
N HIS A 1068 11.99 -5.18 18.14
CA HIS A 1068 10.87 -5.99 17.67
C HIS A 1068 10.45 -7.05 18.70
N LEU A 1069 11.41 -7.82 19.22
CA LEU A 1069 11.15 -8.85 20.23
C LEU A 1069 10.62 -8.27 21.55
N ILE A 1070 11.02 -7.05 21.95
CA ILE A 1070 10.44 -6.35 23.11
C ILE A 1070 9.01 -5.89 22.81
N TYR A 1071 8.72 -5.30 21.64
CA TYR A 1071 7.35 -4.93 21.27
C TYR A 1071 6.42 -6.15 21.23
N ALA A 1072 6.91 -7.32 20.82
CA ALA A 1072 6.15 -8.57 20.82
C ALA A 1072 6.00 -9.20 22.22
N GLY A 1073 7.09 -9.32 22.98
CA GLY A 1073 7.15 -10.08 24.23
C GLY A 1073 6.78 -9.32 25.51
N ALA A 1074 6.69 -7.99 25.47
CA ALA A 1074 6.17 -7.22 26.60
C ALA A 1074 4.63 -7.34 26.70
N ASP A 1075 4.10 -7.21 27.92
CA ASP A 1075 2.67 -6.99 28.13
C ASP A 1075 2.34 -5.49 28.04
N PHE A 1076 3.26 -4.65 28.54
CA PHE A 1076 3.13 -3.19 28.61
C PHE A 1076 4.33 -2.47 27.98
N ILE A 1077 4.09 -1.34 27.31
CA ILE A 1077 5.16 -0.45 26.85
C ILE A 1077 5.02 0.93 27.51
N LEU A 1078 5.99 1.31 28.33
CA LEU A 1078 5.97 2.55 29.10
C LEU A 1078 6.61 3.71 28.33
N VAL A 1079 5.86 4.80 28.15
CA VAL A 1079 6.33 6.04 27.48
C VAL A 1079 6.05 7.26 28.37
N PRO A 1080 6.90 7.55 29.37
CA PRO A 1080 6.62 8.55 30.41
C PRO A 1080 7.19 9.93 30.01
N SER A 1081 6.98 10.34 28.75
CA SER A 1081 7.61 11.54 28.18
C SER A 1081 7.08 12.84 28.78
N ILE A 1082 8.00 13.75 29.09
CA ILE A 1082 7.72 15.11 29.60
C ILE A 1082 7.04 15.97 28.52
N PHE A 1083 7.38 15.72 27.25
CA PHE A 1083 6.63 16.16 26.08
C PHE A 1083 6.92 15.19 24.92
N GLU A 1084 5.92 14.91 24.08
CA GLU A 1084 6.06 13.99 22.96
C GLU A 1084 5.34 14.53 21.72
N PRO A 1085 6.07 15.08 20.73
CA PRO A 1085 5.46 15.67 19.54
C PRO A 1085 4.52 14.72 18.81
N CYS A 1086 4.86 13.44 18.72
CA CYS A 1086 3.96 12.38 18.28
C CYS A 1086 4.15 11.11 19.11
N GLY A 1087 5.37 10.58 19.09
CA GLY A 1087 5.65 9.21 19.52
C GLY A 1087 5.27 8.21 18.42
N LEU A 1088 6.17 7.27 18.13
CA LEU A 1088 5.87 6.09 17.30
C LEU A 1088 5.83 4.82 18.17
N THR A 1089 6.57 4.80 19.29
CA THR A 1089 6.68 3.69 20.25
C THR A 1089 5.34 3.14 20.72
N GLN A 1090 4.35 3.99 20.98
CA GLN A 1090 3.01 3.57 21.40
C GLN A 1090 2.18 2.99 20.25
N LEU A 1091 2.37 3.49 19.02
CA LEU A 1091 1.72 2.95 17.83
C LEU A 1091 2.26 1.55 17.50
N THR A 1092 3.59 1.40 17.53
CA THR A 1092 4.25 0.10 17.38
C THR A 1092 3.87 -0.88 18.50
N ALA A 1093 3.77 -0.41 19.75
CA ALA A 1093 3.30 -1.25 20.86
C ALA A 1093 1.90 -1.84 20.59
N MET A 1094 0.93 -0.99 20.23
CA MET A 1094 -0.43 -1.42 19.91
C MET A 1094 -0.45 -2.38 18.71
N ARG A 1095 0.35 -2.12 17.67
CA ARG A 1095 0.48 -3.02 16.51
C ARG A 1095 0.97 -4.43 16.86
N TYR A 1096 1.73 -4.60 17.95
CA TYR A 1096 2.21 -5.88 18.47
C TYR A 1096 1.42 -6.39 19.70
N GLY A 1097 0.23 -5.82 19.96
CA GLY A 1097 -0.65 -6.22 21.07
C GLY A 1097 -0.12 -5.85 22.46
N SER A 1098 0.91 -5.01 22.55
CA SER A 1098 1.47 -4.52 23.82
C SER A 1098 0.77 -3.24 24.25
N ILE A 1099 0.31 -3.21 25.50
CA ILE A 1099 -0.57 -2.13 25.97
C ILE A 1099 0.27 -0.89 26.36
N PRO A 1100 0.05 0.27 25.73
CA PRO A 1100 0.81 1.47 26.04
C PRO A 1100 0.43 2.05 27.41
N VAL A 1101 1.44 2.41 28.19
CA VAL A 1101 1.31 3.14 29.47
C VAL A 1101 2.00 4.49 29.31
N VAL A 1102 1.23 5.58 29.19
CA VAL A 1102 1.74 6.86 28.69
C VAL A 1102 1.42 8.06 29.57
N ARG A 1103 2.23 9.10 29.47
CA ARG A 1103 1.85 10.42 29.98
C ARG A 1103 0.95 11.15 28.97
N LYS A 1104 -0.12 11.82 29.43
CA LYS A 1104 -0.96 12.66 28.57
C LYS A 1104 -0.21 13.91 28.10
N THR A 1105 0.37 13.86 26.91
CA THR A 1105 1.01 14.99 26.21
C THR A 1105 1.14 14.71 24.73
N GLY A 1106 1.01 15.75 23.89
CA GLY A 1106 1.14 15.69 22.44
C GLY A 1106 0.46 14.46 21.79
N GLY A 1107 1.18 13.77 20.92
CA GLY A 1107 0.62 12.62 20.20
C GLY A 1107 0.32 11.40 21.07
N LEU A 1108 0.91 11.27 22.25
CA LEU A 1108 0.54 10.19 23.19
C LEU A 1108 -0.91 10.34 23.65
N TYR A 1109 -1.36 11.57 23.89
CA TYR A 1109 -2.77 11.84 24.20
C TYR A 1109 -3.69 11.68 22.98
N ASP A 1110 -3.24 12.08 21.78
CA ASP A 1110 -4.04 11.88 20.56
C ASP A 1110 -4.25 10.38 20.21
N THR A 1111 -3.33 9.49 20.62
CA THR A 1111 -3.30 8.07 20.20
C THR A 1111 -3.71 7.07 21.26
N VAL A 1112 -3.45 7.36 22.54
CA VAL A 1112 -3.83 6.48 23.65
C VAL A 1112 -5.10 7.02 24.32
N PHE A 1113 -6.13 6.18 24.34
CA PHE A 1113 -7.39 6.38 25.02
C PHE A 1113 -7.40 5.51 26.27
N ASP A 1114 -7.50 6.16 27.43
CA ASP A 1114 -7.54 5.50 28.73
C ASP A 1114 -8.77 4.59 28.90
N VAL A 1115 -8.51 3.33 29.29
CA VAL A 1115 -9.54 2.30 29.50
C VAL A 1115 -10.62 2.67 30.53
N ASP A 1116 -10.31 3.53 31.51
CA ASP A 1116 -11.27 3.97 32.51
C ASP A 1116 -11.95 5.29 32.14
N HIS A 1117 -11.21 6.22 31.50
CA HIS A 1117 -11.59 7.64 31.44
C HIS A 1117 -11.95 8.18 30.05
N ASP A 1118 -11.56 7.51 28.95
CA ASP A 1118 -11.63 8.07 27.59
C ASP A 1118 -12.63 7.38 26.65
N LYS A 1119 -13.60 6.62 27.17
CA LYS A 1119 -14.58 5.87 26.36
C LYS A 1119 -15.29 6.74 25.31
N ASP A 1120 -15.84 7.88 25.72
CA ASP A 1120 -16.49 8.83 24.82
C ASP A 1120 -15.51 9.41 23.78
N ARG A 1121 -14.24 9.60 24.16
CA ARG A 1121 -13.18 10.16 23.31
C ARG A 1121 -12.70 9.17 22.25
N ALA A 1122 -12.70 7.87 22.56
CA ALA A 1122 -12.44 6.79 21.63
C ALA A 1122 -13.65 6.59 20.68
N GLN A 1123 -14.87 6.53 21.24
CA GLN A 1123 -16.10 6.34 20.48
C GLN A 1123 -16.32 7.47 19.45
N ALA A 1124 -15.99 8.71 19.79
CA ALA A 1124 -16.04 9.86 18.88
C ALA A 1124 -15.13 9.72 17.63
N GLN A 1125 -14.14 8.82 17.68
CA GLN A 1125 -13.26 8.49 16.54
C GLN A 1125 -13.60 7.14 15.89
N GLY A 1126 -14.62 6.42 16.40
CA GLY A 1126 -14.95 5.06 15.95
C GLY A 1126 -13.98 3.99 16.48
N LEU A 1127 -13.35 4.24 17.63
CA LEU A 1127 -12.37 3.37 18.28
C LEU A 1127 -12.84 2.94 19.68
N GLU A 1128 -12.24 1.88 20.19
CA GLU A 1128 -12.34 1.46 21.60
C GLU A 1128 -11.11 1.95 22.40
N PRO A 1129 -11.20 2.05 23.74
CA PRO A 1129 -10.04 2.35 24.58
C PRO A 1129 -8.90 1.35 24.41
N ASN A 1130 -7.66 1.82 24.50
CA ASN A 1130 -6.49 1.07 24.03
C ASN A 1130 -5.25 1.14 24.95
N GLY A 1131 -5.32 1.82 26.10
CA GLY A 1131 -4.18 1.81 27.04
C GLY A 1131 -4.43 2.50 28.37
N PHE A 1132 -3.33 2.78 29.08
CA PHE A 1132 -3.34 3.45 30.38
C PHE A 1132 -2.62 4.79 30.28
N SER A 1133 -3.19 5.82 30.87
CA SER A 1133 -2.65 7.17 30.85
C SER A 1133 -2.46 7.76 32.25
N PHE A 1134 -1.60 8.78 32.36
CA PHE A 1134 -1.48 9.60 33.56
C PHE A 1134 -1.23 11.08 33.27
N ASP A 1135 -1.67 11.88 34.24
CA ASP A 1135 -1.40 13.31 34.38
C ASP A 1135 -0.24 13.55 35.38
N GLY A 1136 0.28 14.78 35.44
CA GLY A 1136 1.45 15.10 36.27
C GLY A 1136 2.77 14.73 35.59
N ALA A 1137 3.90 15.05 36.22
CA ALA A 1137 5.25 14.76 35.71
C ALA A 1137 6.16 14.32 36.86
N ASP A 1138 5.63 13.39 37.65
CA ASP A 1138 6.13 12.95 38.94
C ASP A 1138 5.84 11.44 39.12
N SER A 1139 6.44 10.84 40.15
CA SER A 1139 6.27 9.43 40.48
C SER A 1139 4.80 9.02 40.68
N ALA A 1140 3.99 9.86 41.34
CA ALA A 1140 2.63 9.47 41.72
C ALA A 1140 1.70 9.31 40.51
N GLY A 1141 1.88 10.13 39.46
CA GLY A 1141 1.20 9.94 38.17
C GLY A 1141 1.58 8.60 37.49
N VAL A 1142 2.89 8.30 37.44
CA VAL A 1142 3.40 7.04 36.87
C VAL A 1142 2.87 5.83 37.63
N ASP A 1143 2.94 5.89 38.96
CA ASP A 1143 2.49 4.81 39.84
C ASP A 1143 0.98 4.60 39.71
N TYR A 1144 0.18 5.66 39.55
CA TYR A 1144 -1.25 5.54 39.29
C TYR A 1144 -1.55 4.74 38.00
N ALA A 1145 -0.89 5.03 36.89
CA ALA A 1145 -1.10 4.28 35.65
C ALA A 1145 -0.55 2.85 35.72
N LEU A 1146 0.67 2.65 36.24
CA LEU A 1146 1.26 1.31 36.40
C LEU A 1146 0.48 0.44 37.38
N ASN A 1147 -0.05 1.01 38.47
CA ASN A 1147 -0.89 0.26 39.40
C ASN A 1147 -2.18 -0.24 38.74
N ARG A 1148 -2.83 0.57 37.89
CA ARG A 1148 -4.01 0.12 37.13
C ARG A 1148 -3.65 -0.93 36.09
N ALA A 1149 -2.59 -0.69 35.31
CA ALA A 1149 -2.08 -1.60 34.29
C ALA A 1149 -1.77 -2.99 34.85
N LEU A 1150 -0.91 -3.06 35.87
CA LEU A 1150 -0.48 -4.33 36.47
C LEU A 1150 -1.62 -5.05 37.19
N SER A 1151 -2.56 -4.33 37.82
CA SER A 1151 -3.72 -4.97 38.46
C SER A 1151 -4.70 -5.51 37.41
N GLY A 1152 -4.92 -4.80 36.29
CA GLY A 1152 -5.69 -5.32 35.16
C GLY A 1152 -5.08 -6.58 34.52
N TRP A 1153 -3.76 -6.75 34.59
CA TRP A 1153 -3.07 -7.97 34.17
C TRP A 1153 -3.29 -9.14 35.13
N TYR A 1154 -3.10 -8.92 36.44
CA TYR A 1154 -3.24 -9.97 37.46
C TYR A 1154 -4.70 -10.37 37.73
N ASP A 1155 -5.58 -9.37 37.89
CA ASP A 1155 -6.96 -9.55 38.37
C ASP A 1155 -7.98 -9.69 37.22
N GLY A 1156 -7.59 -9.36 35.98
CA GLY A 1156 -8.47 -9.20 34.82
C GLY A 1156 -7.94 -9.84 33.53
N ARG A 1157 -7.25 -10.98 33.61
CA ARG A 1157 -6.46 -11.57 32.52
C ARG A 1157 -7.21 -11.73 31.18
N ASP A 1158 -8.48 -12.14 31.19
CA ASP A 1158 -9.28 -12.31 29.95
C ASP A 1158 -9.66 -10.99 29.30
N TRP A 1159 -9.95 -9.96 30.12
CA TRP A 1159 -10.14 -8.60 29.65
C TRP A 1159 -8.83 -8.03 29.09
N PHE A 1160 -7.70 -8.27 29.75
CA PHE A 1160 -6.39 -7.86 29.26
C PHE A 1160 -6.03 -8.53 27.92
N ASN A 1161 -6.28 -9.84 27.78
CA ASN A 1161 -6.08 -10.56 26.53
C ASN A 1161 -6.99 -10.04 25.41
N SER A 1162 -8.23 -9.66 25.75
CA SER A 1162 -9.16 -9.00 24.82
C SER A 1162 -8.64 -7.62 24.40
N LEU A 1163 -8.09 -6.82 25.33
CA LEU A 1163 -7.46 -5.54 25.03
C LEU A 1163 -6.26 -5.70 24.09
N CYS A 1164 -5.40 -6.72 24.30
CA CYS A 1164 -4.29 -7.05 23.39
C CYS A 1164 -4.77 -7.30 21.94
N LYS A 1165 -5.93 -7.94 21.77
CA LYS A 1165 -6.57 -8.08 20.45
C LYS A 1165 -7.09 -6.73 19.93
N THR A 1166 -7.86 -6.01 20.73
CA THR A 1166 -8.44 -4.70 20.38
C THR A 1166 -7.39 -3.71 19.87
N VAL A 1167 -6.22 -3.61 20.50
CA VAL A 1167 -5.19 -2.65 20.08
C VAL A 1167 -4.52 -3.01 18.75
N MET A 1168 -4.48 -4.30 18.37
CA MET A 1168 -3.96 -4.73 17.07
C MET A 1168 -4.94 -4.51 15.91
N GLU A 1169 -6.25 -4.44 16.19
CA GLU A 1169 -7.28 -4.14 15.19
C GLU A 1169 -7.39 -2.64 14.82
N GLN A 1170 -6.70 -1.76 15.55
CA GLN A 1170 -6.72 -0.32 15.31
C GLN A 1170 -5.69 0.06 14.23
N ASP A 1171 -6.15 0.70 13.15
CA ASP A 1171 -5.27 1.13 12.06
C ASP A 1171 -4.52 2.42 12.41
N TRP A 1172 -3.28 2.23 12.88
CA TRP A 1172 -2.31 3.29 13.13
C TRP A 1172 -1.32 3.51 11.97
N SER A 1173 -1.63 2.99 10.77
CA SER A 1173 -0.77 3.16 9.58
C SER A 1173 -0.94 4.53 8.92
N TRP A 1174 -0.16 4.79 7.87
CA TRP A 1174 -0.27 6.01 7.06
C TRP A 1174 -1.55 6.13 6.22
N ASN A 1175 -2.42 5.10 6.16
CA ASN A 1175 -3.71 5.12 5.45
C ASN A 1175 -4.53 6.39 5.73
N ARG A 1176 -4.58 6.83 7.00
CA ARG A 1176 -5.35 8.00 7.43
C ARG A 1176 -4.53 9.30 7.40
N PRO A 1177 -3.31 9.38 7.97
CA PRO A 1177 -2.44 10.56 7.90
C PRO A 1177 -2.09 11.05 6.50
N ALA A 1178 -1.84 10.14 5.54
CA ALA A 1178 -1.45 10.54 4.19
C ALA A 1178 -2.55 11.36 3.51
N LEU A 1179 -3.82 11.01 3.73
CA LEU A 1179 -4.97 11.79 3.24
C LEU A 1179 -4.99 13.22 3.82
N ASP A 1180 -4.71 13.40 5.11
CA ASP A 1180 -4.65 14.75 5.71
C ASP A 1180 -3.45 15.56 5.17
N TYR A 1181 -2.31 14.92 4.89
CA TYR A 1181 -1.19 15.56 4.21
C TYR A 1181 -1.54 15.94 2.76
N MET A 1182 -2.30 15.11 2.04
CA MET A 1182 -2.81 15.43 0.71
C MET A 1182 -3.71 16.67 0.75
N GLU A 1183 -4.68 16.73 1.66
CA GLU A 1183 -5.52 17.92 1.85
C GLU A 1183 -4.67 19.18 2.18
N LEU A 1184 -3.61 19.04 2.99
CA LEU A 1184 -2.66 20.13 3.26
C LEU A 1184 -1.92 20.60 2.00
N TYR A 1185 -1.54 19.68 1.11
CA TYR A 1185 -0.91 19.99 -0.18
C TYR A 1185 -1.89 20.71 -1.13
N HIS A 1186 -3.15 20.25 -1.25
CA HIS A 1186 -4.17 20.92 -2.04
C HIS A 1186 -4.47 22.33 -1.49
N ALA A 1187 -4.62 22.47 -0.17
CA ALA A 1187 -4.84 23.75 0.48
C ALA A 1187 -3.62 24.70 0.43
N ALA A 1188 -2.41 24.20 0.17
CA ALA A 1188 -1.22 25.03 -0.12
C ALA A 1188 -1.18 25.51 -1.58
N ARG A 1189 -1.70 24.71 -2.52
CA ARG A 1189 -1.78 25.03 -3.96
C ARG A 1189 -2.90 26.00 -4.30
N LYS A 1190 -4.02 25.93 -3.56
CA LYS A 1190 -5.16 26.84 -3.69
C LYS A 1190 -4.68 28.30 -3.65
N LEU A 1191 -4.91 29.04 -4.73
CA LEU A 1191 -4.73 30.49 -4.74
C LEU A 1191 -5.83 31.10 -3.87
N GLY A 1192 -5.44 31.98 -2.94
CA GLY A 1192 -6.35 32.73 -2.07
C GLY A 1192 -6.81 34.04 -2.69
#